data_AF-A0A6A7ZIV8-F1
#
_entry.id   AF-A0A6A7ZIV8-F1
#
_cell.length_a   1.000
_cell.length_b   1.000
_cell.length_c   1.000
_cell.angle_alpha   90.00
_cell.angle_beta   90.00
_cell.angle_gamma   90.00
#
_symmetry.space_group_name_H-M   'P 1'
#
loop_
_entity.id
_entity.type
_entity.pdbx_description
1 polymer ?
#
loop_
_entity_poly.entity_id
_entity_poly.type
_entity_poly.pdbx_seq_one_letter_code
_entity_poly.pdbx_strand_id
1 'polypeptide(L)'
;MNELTPEQKALSARWAAVHAGAASALDWIEQTRPTAPSLDGQADDLSYDLHRVRNEAANHERAATRPMTLGFFGISQAGKSYLILSLAAGQNERLETLMGGRRVDFLKHVNPAGVGKEATGLVTRFSRHAKASDDDQYPVELKLLGEADLIKILGNSWFKDFDQSRVTFRITDEVIQAALKPFEGRENGPVLPGISADDVVSLWDYFKTSFANAVSLLDHAYWPRVLKLAPRLTVAERTQLFSLLWGNEPALKDVYTSLASSLHQLGLPATVFAPLHALFRLDDKGREVQSDSIMSVDILARFGTAKDHPIDVRPLLNGQLQTPRSVLVSHLAALTSEMTFRLVETPKDPIVNEVDLLDFPGYRGRMSLTDFSKISDPALREGDNPVSQLILRGKVAYLFERYTDNQEMNALVLCTNSNKGIEINEIGPVLTRWIENTQGATPKERATRSSGLIWAMTMLDLRINAMVKMAPGLRPDSWGGMIQSAMTERFGRHDWLNDWADGVPFNNTYLVRKPHEDFVCVGYDNNRLETGILPEYQPVLDEIGGAFEEAPQVKQHFSQPAQAWQAVLGGDGGMTRIISGFRAVASLDFKLQRQRERLEELLTSFTTQGVSEWHMPDGDGAIEAKRAQAQMIYSGLRLRGQKLGDFISHLQLPVAAVRELYLSGEYDNEALVAPAEVEPDAAPVAPVSSGWAFDDGYDDEPVSGKAVKADAPLAKPQGPQNSAQRFARAAFNMWIAHLRHLSNNTGLLALLGFDKKLMDAVVAEVIVGAYRAQVLEQLSAAVAKCSETNARRERLAERQVLEVQIVLRDFVSWFGYFTQPATERPASRARHGNPVFGFYAPVNTAPAQASHESEPEHYLPTLPEQVGMPAMTFLTDWMSALAAMTEANAGHGAGSEITPEQNERLGHVLKAYKAI
;
A
#
# COMPACT_ATOMS: atom_id res chain seq x y z
N MET A 1 8.11 -25.66 -22.30
CA MET A 1 7.62 -24.89 -21.13
C MET A 1 7.91 -25.75 -19.92
N ASN A 2 8.39 -25.21 -18.80
CA ASN A 2 8.11 -25.94 -17.56
C ASN A 2 6.59 -25.97 -17.47
N GLU A 3 6.02 -27.17 -17.42
CA GLU A 3 4.58 -27.29 -17.33
C GLU A 3 4.16 -26.74 -15.97
N LEU A 4 3.56 -25.54 -15.96
CA LEU A 4 2.93 -24.98 -14.77
C LEU A 4 1.98 -26.01 -14.18
N THR A 5 2.01 -26.18 -12.87
CA THR A 5 1.10 -27.13 -12.20
C THR A 5 -0.35 -26.69 -12.42
N PRO A 6 -1.33 -27.63 -12.33
CA PRO A 6 -2.74 -27.27 -12.41
C PRO A 6 -3.14 -26.19 -11.40
N GLU A 7 -2.56 -26.23 -10.20
CA GLU A 7 -2.80 -25.23 -9.15
C GLU A 7 -2.25 -23.85 -9.53
N GLN A 8 -1.02 -23.75 -10.06
CA GLN A 8 -0.47 -22.48 -10.54
C GLN A 8 -1.32 -21.86 -11.64
N LYS A 9 -1.79 -22.69 -12.60
CA LYS A 9 -2.68 -22.24 -13.68
C LYS A 9 -4.01 -21.74 -13.12
N ALA A 10 -4.61 -22.48 -12.19
CA ALA A 10 -5.88 -22.09 -11.56
C ALA A 10 -5.74 -20.78 -10.79
N LEU A 11 -4.71 -20.65 -9.94
CA LEU A 11 -4.50 -19.46 -9.13
C LEU A 11 -4.16 -18.22 -9.99
N SER A 12 -3.31 -18.39 -11.01
CA SER A 12 -3.01 -17.34 -11.98
C SER A 12 -4.28 -16.89 -12.72
N ALA A 13 -5.14 -17.82 -13.14
CA ALA A 13 -6.41 -17.48 -13.79
C ALA A 13 -7.37 -16.73 -12.86
N ARG A 14 -7.41 -17.09 -11.56
CA ARG A 14 -8.21 -16.38 -10.56
C ARG A 14 -7.73 -14.94 -10.36
N TRP A 15 -6.42 -14.73 -10.25
CA TRP A 15 -5.84 -13.37 -10.18
C TRP A 15 -6.08 -12.56 -11.47
N ALA A 16 -5.96 -13.18 -12.64
CA ALA A 16 -6.29 -12.54 -13.91
C ALA A 16 -7.78 -12.13 -13.97
N ALA A 17 -8.68 -12.96 -13.42
CA ALA A 17 -10.09 -12.63 -13.31
C ALA A 17 -10.35 -11.45 -12.35
N VAL A 18 -9.64 -11.36 -11.22
CA VAL A 18 -9.68 -10.18 -10.33
C VAL A 18 -9.21 -8.93 -11.08
N HIS A 19 -8.10 -9.02 -11.83
CA HIS A 19 -7.60 -7.89 -12.62
C HIS A 19 -8.64 -7.41 -13.65
N ALA A 20 -9.24 -8.34 -14.41
CA ALA A 20 -10.25 -8.03 -15.42
C ALA A 20 -11.55 -7.49 -14.79
N GLY A 21 -11.95 -8.03 -13.65
CA GLY A 21 -13.11 -7.55 -12.88
C GLY A 21 -12.93 -6.11 -12.42
N ALA A 22 -11.74 -5.75 -11.93
CA ALA A 22 -11.45 -4.40 -11.47
C ALA A 22 -11.41 -3.40 -12.63
N ALA A 23 -10.92 -3.82 -13.80
CA ALA A 23 -11.02 -3.04 -15.02
C ALA A 23 -12.48 -2.79 -15.43
N SER A 24 -13.33 -3.82 -15.35
CA SER A 24 -14.76 -3.69 -15.65
C SER A 24 -15.48 -2.76 -14.66
N ALA A 25 -15.09 -2.79 -13.38
CA ALA A 25 -15.59 -1.87 -12.37
C ALA A 25 -15.17 -0.41 -12.63
N LEU A 26 -13.91 -0.18 -13.04
CA LEU A 26 -13.43 1.15 -13.44
C LEU A 26 -14.22 1.70 -14.63
N ASP A 27 -14.44 0.87 -15.65
CA ASP A 27 -15.24 1.26 -16.83
C ASP A 27 -16.69 1.59 -16.44
N TRP A 28 -17.26 0.83 -15.50
CA TRP A 28 -18.59 1.11 -14.96
C TRP A 28 -18.65 2.44 -14.21
N ILE A 29 -17.66 2.74 -13.36
CA ILE A 29 -17.58 4.02 -12.65
C ILE A 29 -17.51 5.17 -13.66
N GLU A 30 -16.62 5.09 -14.66
CA GLU A 30 -16.43 6.16 -15.63
C GLU A 30 -17.68 6.42 -16.48
N GLN A 31 -18.45 5.38 -16.79
CA GLN A 31 -19.71 5.51 -17.53
C GLN A 31 -20.88 6.00 -16.67
N THR A 32 -20.86 5.73 -15.36
CA THR A 32 -21.99 5.99 -14.46
C THR A 32 -21.82 7.30 -13.70
N ARG A 33 -20.58 7.71 -13.38
CA ARG A 33 -20.28 8.95 -12.67
C ARG A 33 -20.92 10.21 -13.29
N PRO A 34 -21.05 10.38 -14.63
CA PRO A 34 -21.66 11.59 -15.18
C PRO A 34 -23.17 11.70 -14.92
N THR A 35 -23.84 10.58 -14.62
CA THR A 35 -25.29 10.52 -14.39
C THR A 35 -25.65 10.22 -12.94
N ALA A 36 -24.66 9.92 -12.08
CA ALA A 36 -24.85 9.58 -10.68
C ALA A 36 -23.94 10.45 -9.79
N PRO A 37 -24.39 11.66 -9.39
CA PRO A 37 -23.60 12.59 -8.59
C PRO A 37 -23.07 12.03 -7.26
N SER A 38 -23.85 11.17 -6.61
CA SER A 38 -23.43 10.53 -5.36
C SER A 38 -22.23 9.62 -5.57
N LEU A 39 -22.22 8.89 -6.71
CA LEU A 39 -21.11 8.04 -7.14
C LEU A 39 -19.92 8.91 -7.58
N ASP A 40 -20.17 9.99 -8.33
CA ASP A 40 -19.12 10.90 -8.79
C ASP A 40 -18.29 11.46 -7.62
N GLY A 41 -18.96 11.84 -6.53
CA GLY A 41 -18.31 12.31 -5.31
C GLY A 41 -17.46 11.26 -4.57
N GLN A 42 -17.46 10.00 -5.00
CA GLN A 42 -16.60 8.91 -4.49
C GLN A 42 -15.78 8.24 -5.61
N ALA A 43 -16.00 8.62 -6.87
CA ALA A 43 -15.48 7.91 -8.03
C ALA A 43 -13.95 7.93 -8.07
N ASP A 44 -13.32 9.04 -7.66
CA ASP A 44 -11.86 9.15 -7.67
C ASP A 44 -11.21 8.26 -6.59
N ASP A 45 -11.79 8.15 -5.39
CA ASP A 45 -11.31 7.24 -4.32
C ASP A 45 -11.54 5.78 -4.70
N LEU A 46 -12.72 5.44 -5.22
CA LEU A 46 -13.03 4.09 -5.72
C LEU A 46 -12.10 3.71 -6.88
N SER A 47 -11.82 4.65 -7.79
CA SER A 47 -10.90 4.41 -8.90
C SER A 47 -9.48 4.15 -8.41
N TYR A 48 -9.02 4.93 -7.42
CA TYR A 48 -7.72 4.69 -6.78
C TYR A 48 -7.65 3.27 -6.18
N ASP A 49 -8.63 2.86 -5.39
CA ASP A 49 -8.65 1.51 -4.79
C ASP A 49 -8.72 0.39 -5.84
N LEU A 50 -9.48 0.58 -6.92
CA LEU A 50 -9.55 -0.38 -8.02
C LEU A 50 -8.22 -0.53 -8.78
N HIS A 51 -7.52 0.57 -9.02
CA HIS A 51 -6.17 0.54 -9.59
C HIS A 51 -5.16 -0.15 -8.65
N ARG A 52 -5.30 0.01 -7.33
CA ARG A 52 -4.50 -0.75 -6.35
C ARG A 52 -4.77 -2.25 -6.45
N VAL A 53 -6.03 -2.65 -6.52
CA VAL A 53 -6.45 -4.05 -6.73
C VAL A 53 -5.88 -4.60 -8.04
N ARG A 54 -5.89 -3.84 -9.14
CA ARG A 54 -5.28 -4.25 -10.41
C ARG A 54 -3.78 -4.47 -10.29
N ASN A 55 -3.05 -3.54 -9.67
CA ASN A 55 -1.62 -3.70 -9.43
C ASN A 55 -1.30 -4.95 -8.61
N GLU A 56 -2.03 -5.16 -7.52
CA GLU A 56 -1.88 -6.35 -6.67
C GLU A 56 -2.16 -7.63 -7.46
N ALA A 57 -3.26 -7.69 -8.20
CA ALA A 57 -3.64 -8.83 -9.01
C ALA A 57 -2.60 -9.15 -10.10
N ALA A 58 -2.10 -8.15 -10.82
CA ALA A 58 -1.07 -8.33 -11.84
C ALA A 58 0.26 -8.83 -11.25
N ASN A 59 0.62 -8.37 -10.06
CA ASN A 59 1.79 -8.86 -9.33
C ASN A 59 1.63 -10.33 -8.93
N HIS A 60 0.50 -10.68 -8.32
CA HIS A 60 0.23 -12.04 -7.89
C HIS A 60 0.05 -13.02 -9.05
N GLU A 61 -0.57 -12.61 -10.17
CA GLU A 61 -0.66 -13.41 -11.39
C GLU A 61 0.73 -13.79 -11.91
N ARG A 62 1.62 -12.81 -12.06
CA ARG A 62 3.01 -13.04 -12.47
C ARG A 62 3.76 -13.89 -11.44
N ALA A 63 3.58 -13.63 -10.15
CA ALA A 63 4.24 -14.38 -9.09
C ALA A 63 3.80 -15.85 -9.09
N ALA A 64 2.51 -16.15 -9.26
CA ALA A 64 1.96 -17.50 -9.26
C ALA A 64 2.59 -18.41 -10.33
N THR A 65 2.93 -17.85 -11.49
CA THR A 65 3.52 -18.59 -12.62
C THR A 65 5.04 -18.75 -12.54
N ARG A 66 5.70 -18.08 -11.59
CA ARG A 66 7.14 -18.21 -11.38
C ARG A 66 7.48 -19.36 -10.42
N PRO A 67 8.71 -19.91 -10.48
CA PRO A 67 9.21 -20.84 -9.48
C PRO A 67 9.22 -20.25 -8.06
N MET A 68 9.35 -21.11 -7.06
CA MET A 68 9.66 -20.70 -5.69
C MET A 68 11.02 -19.99 -5.66
N THR A 69 11.14 -18.94 -4.86
CA THR A 69 12.36 -18.12 -4.80
C THR A 69 12.90 -17.98 -3.38
N LEU A 70 14.22 -18.16 -3.25
CA LEU A 70 14.96 -17.88 -2.02
C LEU A 70 15.85 -16.66 -2.23
N GLY A 71 15.51 -15.56 -1.55
CA GLY A 71 16.29 -14.33 -1.56
C GLY A 71 17.47 -14.37 -0.60
N PHE A 72 18.62 -13.89 -1.04
CA PHE A 72 19.82 -13.72 -0.23
C PHE A 72 20.11 -12.24 -0.08
N PHE A 73 20.06 -11.75 1.16
CA PHE A 73 20.16 -10.34 1.49
C PHE A 73 20.98 -10.12 2.76
N GLY A 74 21.56 -8.93 2.94
CA GLY A 74 22.27 -8.56 4.16
C GLY A 74 23.66 -7.99 3.93
N ILE A 75 24.28 -7.53 5.01
CA ILE A 75 25.56 -6.79 4.99
C ILE A 75 26.80 -7.68 4.81
N SER A 76 26.67 -8.99 5.04
CA SER A 76 27.79 -9.92 4.86
C SER A 76 27.89 -10.38 3.39
N GLN A 77 28.43 -9.52 2.52
CA GLN A 77 28.59 -9.82 1.09
C GLN A 77 29.36 -11.13 0.87
N ALA A 78 30.49 -11.32 1.55
CA ALA A 78 31.32 -12.53 1.43
C ALA A 78 30.58 -13.78 1.93
N GLY A 79 29.88 -13.68 3.06
CA GLY A 79 29.09 -14.79 3.60
C GLY A 79 27.91 -15.17 2.70
N LYS A 80 27.24 -14.18 2.12
CA LYS A 80 26.16 -14.36 1.15
C LYS A 80 26.63 -15.07 -0.12
N SER A 81 27.72 -14.58 -0.72
CA SER A 81 28.30 -15.23 -1.91
C SER A 81 28.72 -16.66 -1.59
N TYR A 82 29.32 -16.92 -0.42
CA TYR A 82 29.64 -18.28 0.02
C TYR A 82 28.40 -19.17 0.12
N LEU A 83 27.32 -18.71 0.77
CA LEU A 83 26.08 -19.48 0.88
C LEU A 83 25.50 -19.84 -0.49
N ILE A 84 25.43 -18.88 -1.40
CA ILE A 84 24.92 -19.11 -2.76
C ILE A 84 25.80 -20.12 -3.50
N LEU A 85 27.13 -20.00 -3.40
CA LEU A 85 28.05 -20.94 -4.03
C LEU A 85 27.89 -22.35 -3.46
N SER A 86 27.83 -22.49 -2.14
CA SER A 86 27.69 -23.80 -1.49
C SER A 86 26.37 -24.47 -1.84
N LEU A 87 25.31 -23.70 -2.10
CA LEU A 87 24.02 -24.22 -2.55
C LEU A 87 24.02 -24.55 -4.05
N ALA A 88 24.41 -23.59 -4.88
CA ALA A 88 24.22 -23.62 -6.33
C ALA A 88 25.36 -24.28 -7.11
N ALA A 89 26.52 -24.50 -6.50
CA ALA A 89 27.65 -25.12 -7.17
C ALA A 89 27.29 -26.54 -7.66
N GLY A 90 27.85 -26.89 -8.81
CA GLY A 90 27.79 -28.24 -9.34
C GLY A 90 28.60 -29.21 -8.48
N GLN A 91 28.49 -30.51 -8.78
CA GLN A 91 29.35 -31.55 -8.19
C GLN A 91 30.85 -31.28 -8.42
N ASN A 92 31.20 -30.51 -9.44
CA ASN A 92 32.55 -30.02 -9.73
C ASN A 92 32.99 -28.83 -8.86
N GLU A 93 32.19 -28.44 -7.88
CA GLU A 93 32.41 -27.33 -6.94
C GLU A 93 32.49 -25.94 -7.59
N ARG A 94 32.02 -25.81 -8.84
CA ARG A 94 32.01 -24.55 -9.57
C ARG A 94 30.59 -24.10 -9.90
N LEU A 95 30.44 -22.79 -10.05
CA LEU A 95 29.20 -22.16 -10.44
C LEU A 95 29.31 -21.72 -11.90
N GLU A 96 29.00 -22.63 -12.82
CA GLU A 96 29.18 -22.47 -14.26
C GLU A 96 27.85 -22.42 -15.03
N THR A 97 27.86 -21.75 -16.17
CA THR A 97 26.78 -21.69 -17.15
C THR A 97 27.31 -21.83 -18.59
N LEU A 98 26.40 -21.96 -19.54
CA LEU A 98 26.67 -21.94 -20.98
C LEU A 98 25.98 -20.73 -21.61
N MET A 99 26.76 -19.81 -22.18
CA MET A 99 26.30 -18.60 -22.85
C MET A 99 26.91 -18.52 -24.26
N GLY A 100 26.09 -18.64 -25.30
CA GLY A 100 26.54 -18.54 -26.70
C GLY A 100 27.62 -19.57 -27.04
N GLY A 101 27.44 -20.81 -26.58
CA GLY A 101 28.42 -21.90 -26.72
C GLY A 101 29.66 -21.80 -25.82
N ARG A 102 29.84 -20.72 -25.05
CA ARG A 102 30.98 -20.56 -24.14
C ARG A 102 30.61 -20.93 -22.71
N ARG A 103 31.53 -21.62 -22.03
CA ARG A 103 31.42 -21.91 -20.60
C ARG A 103 31.85 -20.70 -19.78
N VAL A 104 30.95 -20.23 -18.91
CA VAL A 104 31.13 -19.01 -18.11
C VAL A 104 31.01 -19.37 -16.64
N ASP A 105 32.09 -19.15 -15.89
CA ASP A 105 32.13 -19.23 -14.42
C ASP A 105 31.67 -17.91 -13.79
N PHE A 106 30.77 -17.99 -12.81
CA PHE A 106 30.19 -16.82 -12.14
C PHE A 106 31.23 -16.00 -11.39
N LEU A 107 32.06 -16.63 -10.55
CA LEU A 107 33.08 -15.95 -9.76
C LEU A 107 34.24 -15.46 -10.61
N LYS A 108 34.50 -16.03 -11.77
CA LYS A 108 35.60 -15.57 -12.62
C LYS A 108 35.17 -14.45 -13.55
N HIS A 109 33.97 -14.53 -14.13
CA HIS A 109 33.60 -13.67 -15.27
C HIS A 109 32.46 -12.69 -14.98
N VAL A 110 31.58 -13.00 -14.03
CA VAL A 110 30.38 -12.20 -13.75
C VAL A 110 30.59 -11.35 -12.50
N ASN A 111 31.15 -11.94 -11.44
CA ASN A 111 31.34 -11.31 -10.14
C ASN A 111 32.69 -11.73 -9.53
N PRO A 112 33.83 -11.18 -9.98
CA PRO A 112 35.15 -11.53 -9.46
C PRO A 112 35.45 -11.05 -8.05
N ALA A 113 35.98 -11.96 -7.24
CA ALA A 113 36.55 -11.65 -5.94
C ALA A 113 37.83 -10.81 -6.08
N GLY A 114 37.98 -9.75 -5.28
CA GLY A 114 39.28 -9.10 -5.07
C GLY A 114 39.47 -7.66 -5.54
N VAL A 115 38.42 -6.93 -5.98
CA VAL A 115 38.58 -5.49 -6.34
C VAL A 115 38.22 -4.54 -5.18
N GLY A 116 37.81 -5.05 -4.02
CA GLY A 116 37.47 -4.22 -2.84
C GLY A 116 36.31 -3.25 -3.05
N LYS A 117 35.58 -3.37 -4.17
CA LYS A 117 34.39 -2.62 -4.52
C LYS A 117 33.23 -3.60 -4.61
N GLU A 118 32.10 -3.27 -3.99
CA GLU A 118 30.88 -4.07 -4.07
C GLU A 118 30.50 -4.35 -5.53
N ALA A 119 30.12 -5.60 -5.82
CA ALA A 119 30.27 -6.14 -7.14
C ALA A 119 29.03 -6.10 -8.05
N THR A 120 27.87 -5.62 -7.59
CA THR A 120 26.67 -5.48 -8.44
C THR A 120 25.72 -4.37 -7.98
N GLY A 121 25.13 -3.64 -8.94
CA GLY A 121 23.99 -2.75 -8.73
C GLY A 121 22.64 -3.35 -9.16
N LEU A 122 22.58 -4.67 -9.37
CA LEU A 122 21.43 -5.42 -9.91
C LEU A 122 21.31 -6.80 -9.23
N VAL A 123 20.14 -7.42 -9.33
CA VAL A 123 19.86 -8.76 -8.77
C VAL A 123 20.36 -9.85 -9.71
N THR A 124 21.01 -10.90 -9.20
CA THR A 124 21.30 -12.10 -10.01
C THR A 124 20.34 -13.23 -9.65
N ARG A 125 19.64 -13.77 -10.64
CA ARG A 125 18.78 -14.96 -10.49
C ARG A 125 19.52 -16.21 -10.95
N PHE A 126 19.76 -17.14 -10.04
CA PHE A 126 20.26 -18.47 -10.39
C PHE A 126 19.08 -19.42 -10.57
N SER A 127 18.96 -20.02 -11.75
CA SER A 127 17.81 -20.86 -12.07
C SER A 127 18.19 -22.10 -12.88
N ARG A 128 17.65 -23.25 -12.48
CA ARG A 128 17.65 -24.51 -13.27
C ARG A 128 16.56 -24.54 -14.33
N HIS A 129 15.57 -23.65 -14.20
CA HIS A 129 14.41 -23.56 -15.07
C HIS A 129 14.58 -22.55 -16.22
N ALA A 130 15.61 -21.70 -16.14
CA ALA A 130 15.96 -20.78 -17.21
C ALA A 130 16.36 -21.51 -18.50
N LYS A 131 15.96 -20.93 -19.64
CA LYS A 131 16.29 -21.43 -20.97
C LYS A 131 17.50 -20.69 -21.54
N ALA A 132 18.15 -21.30 -22.52
CA ALA A 132 19.08 -20.55 -23.36
C ALA A 132 18.32 -19.51 -24.18
N SER A 133 19.03 -18.44 -24.56
CA SER A 133 18.57 -17.52 -25.60
C SER A 133 18.32 -18.27 -26.91
N ASP A 134 17.35 -17.81 -27.69
CA ASP A 134 17.12 -18.31 -29.06
C ASP A 134 18.19 -17.81 -30.05
N ASP A 135 19.05 -16.87 -29.62
CA ASP A 135 20.18 -16.34 -30.40
C ASP A 135 21.48 -16.40 -29.58
N ASP A 136 22.40 -17.28 -30.01
CA ASP A 136 23.70 -17.48 -29.36
C ASP A 136 24.59 -16.23 -29.37
N GLN A 137 24.37 -15.25 -30.25
CA GLN A 137 25.11 -13.98 -30.24
C GLN A 137 24.67 -13.06 -29.09
N TYR A 138 23.45 -13.26 -28.58
CA TYR A 138 22.87 -12.49 -27.48
C TYR A 138 22.44 -13.44 -26.34
N PRO A 139 23.39 -14.07 -25.63
CA PRO A 139 23.08 -15.11 -24.67
C PRO A 139 22.73 -14.60 -23.26
N VAL A 140 22.91 -13.30 -22.98
CA VAL A 140 22.73 -12.74 -21.64
C VAL A 140 21.31 -12.19 -21.49
N GLU A 141 20.46 -12.88 -20.72
CA GLU A 141 19.08 -12.44 -20.45
C GLU A 141 19.05 -11.41 -19.30
N LEU A 142 18.48 -10.23 -19.58
CA LEU A 142 18.36 -9.11 -18.65
C LEU A 142 16.91 -8.64 -18.55
N LYS A 143 16.39 -8.51 -17.33
CA LYS A 143 15.09 -7.84 -17.09
C LYS A 143 15.31 -6.37 -16.82
N LEU A 144 14.45 -5.54 -17.39
CA LEU A 144 14.52 -4.08 -17.28
C LEU A 144 13.52 -3.51 -16.27
N LEU A 145 13.86 -2.33 -15.77
CA LEU A 145 13.01 -1.42 -15.00
C LEU A 145 12.12 -0.63 -15.96
N GLY A 146 10.87 -0.38 -15.56
CA GLY A 146 9.95 0.51 -16.29
C GLY A 146 10.12 1.98 -15.88
N GLU A 147 9.39 2.90 -16.52
CA GLU A 147 9.45 4.32 -16.16
C GLU A 147 8.99 4.59 -14.71
N ALA A 148 7.98 3.86 -14.23
CA ALA A 148 7.51 3.99 -12.85
C ALA A 148 8.60 3.57 -11.83
N ASP A 149 9.34 2.52 -12.15
CA ASP A 149 10.49 2.09 -11.34
C ASP A 149 11.56 3.19 -11.28
N LEU A 150 11.84 3.89 -12.39
CA LEU A 150 12.79 4.99 -12.44
C LEU A 150 12.36 6.16 -11.55
N ILE A 151 11.07 6.52 -11.56
CA ILE A 151 10.52 7.59 -10.71
C ILE A 151 10.68 7.22 -9.23
N LYS A 152 10.40 5.97 -8.85
CA LYS A 152 10.58 5.49 -7.47
C LYS A 152 12.04 5.52 -7.05
N ILE A 153 12.97 5.12 -7.93
CA ILE A 153 14.41 5.18 -7.67
C ILE A 153 14.85 6.62 -7.41
N LEU A 154 14.49 7.56 -8.28
CA LEU A 154 14.91 8.96 -8.15
C LEU A 154 14.28 9.64 -6.94
N GLY A 155 13.01 9.36 -6.66
CA GLY A 155 12.35 9.81 -5.44
C GLY A 155 12.99 9.23 -4.18
N ASN A 156 13.33 7.93 -4.18
CA ASN A 156 14.06 7.29 -3.08
C ASN A 156 15.39 7.98 -2.81
N SER A 157 16.17 8.25 -3.86
CA SER A 157 17.43 8.99 -3.75
C SER A 157 17.20 10.39 -3.17
N TRP A 158 16.20 11.13 -3.64
CA TRP A 158 15.90 12.45 -3.09
C TRP A 158 15.54 12.40 -1.60
N PHE A 159 14.55 11.58 -1.22
CA PHE A 159 14.05 11.59 0.15
C PHE A 159 14.97 10.91 1.17
N LYS A 160 15.80 9.94 0.75
CA LYS A 160 16.68 9.20 1.65
C LYS A 160 18.15 9.65 1.63
N ASP A 161 18.64 10.24 0.53
CA ASP A 161 20.04 10.67 0.40
C ASP A 161 20.23 12.20 0.57
N PHE A 162 19.14 12.96 0.69
CA PHE A 162 19.16 14.38 1.06
C PHE A 162 18.56 14.60 2.45
N ASP A 163 19.20 15.46 3.24
CA ASP A 163 18.70 15.90 4.54
C ASP A 163 17.46 16.79 4.33
N GLN A 164 16.30 16.15 4.44
CA GLN A 164 15.01 16.80 4.28
C GLN A 164 14.80 17.95 5.26
N SER A 165 15.53 18.08 6.37
CA SER A 165 15.40 19.24 7.25
C SER A 165 16.15 20.48 6.73
N ARG A 166 17.16 20.29 5.87
CA ARG A 166 18.10 21.33 5.43
C ARG A 166 17.99 21.71 3.95
N VAL A 167 17.36 20.87 3.13
CA VAL A 167 17.07 21.22 1.74
C VAL A 167 16.12 22.42 1.65
N THR A 168 16.35 23.26 0.64
CA THR A 168 15.55 24.47 0.38
C THR A 168 14.23 24.17 -0.32
N PHE A 169 14.18 23.13 -1.15
CA PHE A 169 12.98 22.74 -1.86
C PHE A 169 11.94 22.13 -0.90
N ARG A 170 10.71 22.63 -0.98
CA ARG A 170 9.54 22.11 -0.28
C ARG A 170 8.40 21.94 -1.26
N ILE A 171 7.63 20.88 -1.08
CA ILE A 171 6.35 20.72 -1.78
C ILE A 171 5.36 21.67 -1.09
N THR A 172 4.83 22.63 -1.85
CA THR A 172 3.79 23.57 -1.44
C THR A 172 2.67 23.58 -2.47
N ASP A 173 1.52 24.17 -2.16
CA ASP A 173 0.43 24.29 -3.12
C ASP A 173 0.85 25.03 -4.40
N GLU A 174 1.69 26.07 -4.29
CA GLU A 174 2.20 26.78 -5.47
C GLU A 174 3.05 25.88 -6.36
N VAL A 175 3.88 25.01 -5.77
CA VAL A 175 4.71 24.05 -6.52
C VAL A 175 3.82 23.01 -7.20
N ILE A 176 2.78 22.52 -6.52
CA ILE A 176 1.81 21.57 -7.08
C ILE A 176 1.08 22.20 -8.26
N GLN A 177 0.54 23.41 -8.10
CA GLN A 177 -0.15 24.11 -9.17
C GLN A 177 0.80 24.42 -10.35
N ALA A 178 2.04 24.84 -10.08
CA ALA A 178 3.03 25.08 -11.12
C ALA A 178 3.39 23.81 -11.91
N ALA A 179 3.39 22.63 -11.27
CA ALA A 179 3.65 21.36 -11.93
C ALA A 179 2.47 20.88 -12.80
N LEU A 180 1.23 21.15 -12.38
CA LEU A 180 0.02 20.72 -13.09
C LEU A 180 -0.40 21.65 -14.23
N LYS A 181 -0.26 22.97 -14.02
CA LYS A 181 -0.74 24.02 -14.92
C LYS A 181 -0.34 23.84 -16.40
N PRO A 182 0.90 23.44 -16.76
CA PRO A 182 1.29 23.26 -18.16
C PRO A 182 0.48 22.18 -18.90
N PHE A 183 -0.22 21.31 -18.18
CA PHE A 183 -0.89 20.13 -18.72
C PHE A 183 -2.42 20.19 -18.59
N GLU A 184 -2.98 21.31 -18.12
CA GLU A 184 -4.43 21.52 -18.07
C GLU A 184 -5.08 21.29 -19.45
N GLY A 185 -6.18 20.54 -19.49
CA GLY A 185 -6.91 20.21 -20.73
C GLY A 185 -6.38 18.97 -21.47
N ARG A 186 -5.28 18.37 -21.03
CA ARG A 186 -4.70 17.16 -21.65
C ARG A 186 -5.34 15.86 -21.16
N GLU A 187 -6.26 15.91 -20.21
CA GLU A 187 -6.95 14.76 -19.60
C GLU A 187 -7.75 13.94 -20.63
N ASN A 188 -8.13 14.54 -21.75
CA ASN A 188 -8.88 13.88 -22.83
C ASN A 188 -7.99 13.49 -24.04
N GLY A 189 -6.67 13.64 -23.92
CA GLY A 189 -5.72 13.24 -24.96
C GLY A 189 -5.62 11.72 -25.15
N PRO A 190 -4.98 11.27 -26.25
CA PRO A 190 -4.71 9.85 -26.47
C PRO A 190 -3.74 9.31 -25.41
N VAL A 191 -3.95 8.07 -25.01
CA VAL A 191 -3.02 7.36 -24.11
C VAL A 191 -1.72 7.09 -24.87
N LEU A 192 -0.60 7.43 -24.25
CA LEU A 192 0.75 7.21 -24.76
C LEU A 192 1.42 6.09 -23.95
N PRO A 193 2.30 5.30 -24.57
CA PRO A 193 2.98 4.21 -23.87
C PRO A 193 3.97 4.74 -22.81
N GLY A 194 4.26 3.91 -21.81
CA GLY A 194 5.33 4.12 -20.84
C GLY A 194 4.89 4.22 -19.38
N ILE A 195 3.87 5.02 -19.08
CA ILE A 195 3.24 5.11 -17.74
C ILE A 195 1.72 4.92 -17.91
N SER A 196 1.16 3.93 -17.25
CA SER A 196 -0.28 3.69 -17.17
C SER A 196 -0.92 4.33 -15.94
N ALA A 197 -2.25 4.34 -15.85
CA ALA A 197 -2.95 4.76 -14.64
C ALA A 197 -2.63 3.83 -13.43
N ASP A 198 -2.51 2.53 -13.69
CA ASP A 198 -2.06 1.54 -12.72
C ASP A 198 -0.66 1.90 -12.18
N ASP A 199 0.27 2.28 -13.07
CA ASP A 199 1.61 2.75 -12.68
C ASP A 199 1.56 4.00 -11.81
N VAL A 200 0.69 4.98 -12.12
CA VAL A 200 0.54 6.19 -11.30
C VAL A 200 0.06 5.87 -9.90
N VAL A 201 -0.91 4.96 -9.74
CA VAL A 201 -1.35 4.52 -8.41
C VAL A 201 -0.24 3.77 -7.68
N SER A 202 0.57 2.98 -8.40
CA SER A 202 1.75 2.35 -7.83
C SER A 202 2.81 3.36 -7.35
N LEU A 203 2.94 4.50 -8.04
CA LEU A 203 3.77 5.63 -7.58
C LEU A 203 3.15 6.27 -6.34
N TRP A 204 1.86 6.57 -6.39
CA TRP A 204 1.13 7.20 -5.29
C TRP A 204 1.30 6.39 -4.00
N ASP A 205 1.00 5.09 -4.02
CA ASP A 205 1.18 4.19 -2.87
C ASP A 205 2.62 4.19 -2.38
N TYR A 206 3.59 4.10 -3.30
CA TYR A 206 5.00 4.07 -2.94
C TYR A 206 5.43 5.31 -2.16
N PHE A 207 5.09 6.51 -2.66
CA PHE A 207 5.46 7.77 -2.01
C PHE A 207 4.68 7.97 -0.71
N LYS A 208 3.39 7.65 -0.69
CA LYS A 208 2.54 7.76 0.50
C LYS A 208 3.03 6.85 1.63
N THR A 209 3.35 5.59 1.36
CA THR A 209 3.86 4.65 2.36
C THR A 209 5.28 4.96 2.81
N SER A 210 6.16 5.33 1.87
CA SER A 210 7.60 5.48 2.16
C SER A 210 7.95 6.86 2.73
N PHE A 211 7.17 7.90 2.40
CA PHE A 211 7.50 9.30 2.67
C PHE A 211 6.30 10.16 3.12
N ALA A 212 5.29 9.54 3.75
CA ALA A 212 3.99 10.14 4.13
C ALA A 212 4.05 11.63 4.54
N ASN A 213 4.90 11.97 5.51
CA ASN A 213 5.01 13.32 6.05
C ASN A 213 5.50 14.36 5.03
N ALA A 214 6.35 13.96 4.08
CA ALA A 214 6.94 14.86 3.10
C ALA A 214 6.04 15.08 1.87
N VAL A 215 5.12 14.14 1.60
CA VAL A 215 4.30 14.14 0.38
C VAL A 215 2.80 14.27 0.64
N SER A 216 2.36 14.42 1.90
CA SER A 216 0.94 14.45 2.26
C SER A 216 0.10 15.48 1.49
N LEU A 217 0.69 16.64 1.14
CA LEU A 217 0.02 17.67 0.32
C LEU A 217 -0.32 17.19 -1.10
N LEU A 218 0.31 16.13 -1.59
CA LEU A 218 0.06 15.60 -2.93
C LEU A 218 -1.25 14.79 -3.01
N ASP A 219 -1.75 14.25 -1.89
CA ASP A 219 -2.85 13.27 -1.87
C ASP A 219 -4.16 13.81 -2.45
N HIS A 220 -4.47 15.08 -2.24
CA HIS A 220 -5.76 15.65 -2.66
C HIS A 220 -5.69 16.40 -4.00
N ALA A 221 -4.65 17.22 -4.22
CA ALA A 221 -4.59 18.10 -5.39
C ALA A 221 -3.76 17.53 -6.55
N TYR A 222 -2.69 16.78 -6.24
CA TYR A 222 -1.72 16.36 -7.25
C TYR A 222 -2.06 14.98 -7.83
N TRP A 223 -2.12 13.94 -7.00
CA TRP A 223 -2.24 12.56 -7.47
C TRP A 223 -3.53 12.28 -8.27
N PRO A 224 -4.73 12.74 -7.86
CA PRO A 224 -5.95 12.54 -8.65
C PRO A 224 -5.88 13.14 -10.06
N ARG A 225 -5.20 14.29 -10.21
CA ARG A 225 -4.97 14.95 -11.50
C ARG A 225 -3.91 14.21 -12.33
N VAL A 226 -2.81 13.81 -11.69
CA VAL A 226 -1.71 13.06 -12.33
C VAL A 226 -2.18 11.70 -12.84
N LEU A 227 -3.09 11.04 -12.13
CA LEU A 227 -3.73 9.77 -12.55
C LEU A 227 -4.39 9.91 -13.93
N LYS A 228 -5.03 11.07 -14.18
CA LYS A 228 -5.68 11.40 -15.45
C LYS A 228 -4.69 11.95 -16.48
N LEU A 229 -3.63 12.64 -16.06
CA LEU A 229 -2.69 13.31 -16.98
C LEU A 229 -1.54 12.42 -17.45
N ALA A 230 -0.78 11.81 -16.54
CA ALA A 230 0.50 11.16 -16.84
C ALA A 230 0.45 10.10 -17.96
N PRO A 231 -0.62 9.28 -18.10
CA PRO A 231 -0.74 8.34 -19.20
C PRO A 231 -0.85 8.96 -20.59
N ARG A 232 -1.07 10.28 -20.68
CA ARG A 232 -1.31 11.03 -21.92
C ARG A 232 -0.17 12.01 -22.26
N LEU A 233 0.92 11.92 -21.50
CA LEU A 233 2.09 12.80 -21.63
C LEU A 233 3.28 12.07 -22.23
N THR A 234 4.07 12.81 -23.01
CA THR A 234 5.35 12.37 -23.56
C THR A 234 6.42 12.26 -22.46
N VAL A 235 7.55 11.61 -22.74
CA VAL A 235 8.67 11.49 -21.77
C VAL A 235 9.14 12.85 -21.24
N ALA A 236 9.26 13.86 -22.10
CA ALA A 236 9.67 15.21 -21.71
C ALA A 236 8.64 15.88 -20.78
N GLU A 237 7.35 15.74 -21.09
CA GLU A 237 6.25 16.26 -20.28
C GLU A 237 6.15 15.52 -18.94
N ARG A 238 6.28 14.18 -18.93
CA ARG A 238 6.35 13.36 -17.70
C ARG A 238 7.53 13.74 -16.82
N THR A 239 8.67 14.08 -17.42
CA THR A 239 9.85 14.57 -16.68
C THR A 239 9.50 15.83 -15.88
N GLN A 240 8.79 16.78 -16.50
CA GLN A 240 8.38 18.01 -15.84
C GLN A 240 7.30 17.77 -14.78
N LEU A 241 6.33 16.90 -15.08
CA LEU A 241 5.24 16.57 -14.15
C LEU A 241 5.79 15.96 -12.85
N PHE A 242 6.63 14.92 -12.96
CA PHE A 242 7.11 14.17 -11.80
C PHE A 242 8.29 14.82 -11.08
N SER A 243 8.88 15.89 -11.60
CA SER A 243 10.13 16.40 -11.04
C SER A 243 10.07 16.94 -9.63
N LEU A 244 8.89 17.33 -9.16
CA LEU A 244 8.70 17.72 -7.77
C LEU A 244 8.97 16.58 -6.78
N LEU A 245 8.87 15.31 -7.22
CA LEU A 245 9.16 14.12 -6.40
C LEU A 245 10.66 13.92 -6.12
N TRP A 246 11.52 14.66 -6.82
CA TRP A 246 12.97 14.65 -6.61
C TRP A 246 13.55 16.07 -6.52
N GLY A 247 12.80 16.99 -5.90
CA GLY A 247 13.31 18.31 -5.56
C GLY A 247 13.39 19.30 -6.72
N ASN A 248 12.78 18.98 -7.87
CA ASN A 248 12.96 19.70 -9.14
C ASN A 248 14.43 19.78 -9.62
N GLU A 249 15.30 18.91 -9.10
CA GLU A 249 16.74 18.89 -9.39
C GLU A 249 17.03 18.63 -10.88
N PRO A 250 17.68 19.57 -11.60
CA PRO A 250 17.97 19.42 -13.02
C PRO A 250 18.72 18.14 -13.38
N ALA A 251 19.74 17.78 -12.58
CA ALA A 251 20.52 16.57 -12.85
C ALA A 251 19.66 15.29 -12.81
N LEU A 252 18.66 15.22 -11.93
CA LEU A 252 17.76 14.06 -11.83
C LEU A 252 16.69 14.07 -12.94
N LYS A 253 16.28 15.25 -13.43
CA LYS A 253 15.44 15.36 -14.64
C LYS A 253 16.16 14.76 -15.84
N ASP A 254 17.43 15.13 -16.06
CA ASP A 254 18.23 14.64 -17.17
C ASP A 254 18.41 13.12 -17.13
N VAL A 255 18.58 12.55 -15.93
CA VAL A 255 18.64 11.10 -15.72
C VAL A 255 17.34 10.43 -16.16
N TYR A 256 16.20 10.89 -15.65
CA TYR A 256 14.90 10.29 -16.01
C TYR A 256 14.65 10.40 -17.51
N THR A 257 14.82 11.59 -18.09
CA THR A 257 14.61 11.80 -19.55
C THR A 257 15.50 10.88 -20.37
N SER A 258 16.79 10.75 -20.03
CA SER A 258 17.74 9.93 -20.79
C SER A 258 17.41 8.43 -20.71
N LEU A 259 17.13 7.93 -19.51
CA LEU A 259 16.82 6.51 -19.28
C LEU A 259 15.45 6.12 -19.87
N ALA A 260 14.42 6.95 -19.66
CA ALA A 260 13.10 6.74 -20.25
C ALA A 260 13.17 6.79 -21.79
N SER A 261 13.94 7.72 -22.37
CA SER A 261 14.14 7.76 -23.83
C SER A 261 14.80 6.49 -24.36
N SER A 262 15.79 5.92 -23.65
CA SER A 262 16.38 4.63 -24.01
C SER A 262 15.39 3.47 -23.90
N LEU A 263 14.50 3.46 -22.90
CA LEU A 263 13.43 2.46 -22.82
C LEU A 263 12.46 2.56 -24.01
N HIS A 264 12.05 3.76 -24.40
CA HIS A 264 11.23 3.99 -25.58
C HIS A 264 11.94 3.57 -26.88
N GLN A 265 13.24 3.87 -26.99
CA GLN A 265 14.06 3.42 -28.11
C GLN A 265 14.11 1.89 -28.20
N LEU A 266 14.07 1.17 -27.08
CA LEU A 266 14.00 -0.30 -27.06
C LEU A 266 12.59 -0.86 -27.33
N GLY A 267 11.54 0.00 -27.32
CA GLY A 267 10.14 -0.42 -27.44
C GLY A 267 9.51 -0.87 -26.12
N LEU A 268 10.01 -0.36 -24.99
CA LEU A 268 9.53 -0.63 -23.63
C LEU A 268 9.50 -2.15 -23.26
N PRO A 269 10.57 -2.93 -23.55
CA PRO A 269 10.56 -4.34 -23.24
C PRO A 269 10.77 -4.61 -21.75
N ALA A 270 10.09 -5.63 -21.22
CA ALA A 270 10.39 -6.14 -19.88
C ALA A 270 11.71 -6.92 -19.84
N THR A 271 12.12 -7.52 -20.97
CA THR A 271 13.31 -8.35 -21.09
C THR A 271 14.10 -8.01 -22.36
N VAL A 272 15.41 -7.95 -22.25
CA VAL A 272 16.35 -7.82 -23.38
C VAL A 272 17.41 -8.91 -23.32
N PHE A 273 17.94 -9.28 -24.48
CA PHE A 273 19.08 -10.19 -24.60
C PHE A 273 20.30 -9.40 -25.06
N ALA A 274 21.39 -9.49 -24.28
CA ALA A 274 22.62 -8.76 -24.50
C ALA A 274 23.76 -9.72 -24.96
N PRO A 275 24.76 -9.21 -25.68
CA PRO A 275 25.92 -9.99 -26.08
C PRO A 275 26.83 -10.28 -24.87
N LEU A 276 27.66 -11.32 -24.98
CA LEU A 276 28.51 -11.77 -23.87
C LEU A 276 29.49 -10.69 -23.36
N HIS A 277 29.88 -9.74 -24.22
CA HIS A 277 30.76 -8.63 -23.84
C HIS A 277 30.10 -7.60 -22.91
N ALA A 278 28.79 -7.72 -22.65
CA ALA A 278 28.14 -7.02 -21.54
C ALA A 278 28.66 -7.47 -20.16
N LEU A 279 29.27 -8.66 -20.06
CA LEU A 279 29.84 -9.21 -18.84
C LEU A 279 31.37 -9.16 -18.87
N PHE A 280 31.97 -9.62 -19.95
CA PHE A 280 33.42 -9.61 -20.14
C PHE A 280 33.79 -9.75 -21.62
N ARG A 281 34.91 -9.17 -22.02
CA ARG A 281 35.47 -9.28 -23.39
C ARG A 281 36.84 -9.91 -23.37
N LEU A 282 37.31 -10.36 -24.53
CA LEU A 282 38.71 -10.70 -24.73
C LEU A 282 39.46 -9.44 -25.19
N ASP A 283 40.59 -9.13 -24.56
CA ASP A 283 41.50 -8.10 -25.04
C ASP A 283 42.29 -8.59 -26.28
N ASP A 284 43.08 -7.71 -26.88
CA ASP A 284 43.92 -8.02 -28.06
C ASP A 284 44.91 -9.18 -27.81
N LYS A 285 45.17 -9.55 -26.56
CA LYS A 285 46.04 -10.65 -26.14
C LYS A 285 45.26 -11.91 -25.75
N GLY A 286 43.95 -11.95 -26.00
CA GLY A 286 43.08 -13.07 -25.67
C GLY A 286 42.81 -13.23 -24.17
N ARG A 287 43.06 -12.20 -23.35
CA ARG A 287 42.78 -12.22 -21.91
C ARG A 287 41.39 -11.71 -21.64
N GLU A 288 40.70 -12.30 -20.68
CA GLU A 288 39.37 -11.86 -20.27
C GLU A 288 39.47 -10.57 -19.45
N VAL A 289 38.76 -9.53 -19.89
CA VAL A 289 38.72 -8.20 -19.27
C VAL A 289 37.27 -7.80 -19.03
N GLN A 290 37.00 -7.28 -17.84
CA GLN A 290 35.65 -6.92 -17.37
C GLN A 290 35.43 -5.40 -17.30
N SER A 291 36.20 -4.63 -18.08
CA SER A 291 36.14 -3.16 -18.08
C SER A 291 34.74 -2.62 -18.35
N ASP A 292 33.96 -3.35 -19.17
CA ASP A 292 32.64 -2.95 -19.65
C ASP A 292 31.51 -3.82 -19.07
N SER A 293 31.80 -4.52 -17.97
CA SER A 293 30.83 -5.35 -17.28
C SER A 293 29.71 -4.51 -16.69
N ILE A 294 28.46 -4.78 -17.07
CA ILE A 294 27.27 -4.15 -16.47
C ILE A 294 27.07 -4.55 -15.00
N MET A 295 27.75 -5.61 -14.55
CA MET A 295 27.77 -6.03 -13.15
C MET A 295 28.60 -5.06 -12.32
N SER A 296 29.67 -4.48 -12.87
CA SER A 296 30.53 -3.56 -12.12
C SER A 296 29.82 -2.24 -11.79
N VAL A 297 29.86 -1.82 -10.52
CA VAL A 297 29.34 -0.50 -10.09
C VAL A 297 30.04 0.68 -10.78
N ASP A 298 31.27 0.48 -11.27
CA ASP A 298 32.04 1.52 -11.97
C ASP A 298 31.44 1.88 -13.34
N ILE A 299 30.58 1.02 -13.92
CA ILE A 299 29.95 1.30 -15.22
C ILE A 299 29.02 2.52 -15.15
N LEU A 300 28.35 2.72 -14.01
CA LEU A 300 27.44 3.85 -13.80
C LEU A 300 28.21 5.18 -13.71
N ALA A 301 29.48 5.17 -13.33
CA ALA A 301 30.31 6.37 -13.33
C ALA A 301 30.52 6.96 -14.75
N ARG A 302 30.26 6.17 -15.80
CA ARG A 302 30.32 6.63 -17.19
C ARG A 302 29.07 7.37 -17.64
N PHE A 303 27.98 7.31 -16.87
CA PHE A 303 26.71 7.94 -17.21
C PHE A 303 26.87 9.43 -17.52
N GLY A 304 26.38 9.86 -18.68
CA GLY A 304 26.49 11.25 -19.14
C GLY A 304 27.90 11.70 -19.56
N THR A 305 28.86 10.78 -19.69
CA THR A 305 30.24 11.09 -20.09
C THR A 305 30.58 10.54 -21.47
N ALA A 306 31.59 11.12 -22.13
CA ALA A 306 32.10 10.62 -23.42
C ALA A 306 32.80 9.25 -23.34
N LYS A 307 32.99 8.68 -22.13
CA LYS A 307 33.56 7.33 -21.94
C LYS A 307 32.49 6.24 -22.11
N ASP A 308 31.22 6.61 -22.09
CA ASP A 308 30.14 5.66 -22.35
C ASP A 308 30.08 5.33 -23.84
N HIS A 309 29.70 4.09 -24.16
CA HIS A 309 29.72 3.59 -25.53
C HIS A 309 28.47 2.75 -25.80
N PRO A 310 28.07 2.59 -27.08
CA PRO A 310 26.92 1.77 -27.42
C PRO A 310 27.19 0.28 -27.25
N ILE A 311 26.13 -0.44 -26.89
CA ILE A 311 26.00 -1.90 -26.93
C ILE A 311 24.66 -2.24 -27.59
N ASP A 312 24.69 -3.19 -28.51
CA ASP A 312 23.47 -3.66 -29.17
C ASP A 312 22.82 -4.74 -28.31
N VAL A 313 21.51 -4.65 -28.14
CA VAL A 313 20.69 -5.64 -27.42
C VAL A 313 19.47 -6.01 -28.24
N ARG A 314 18.90 -7.19 -28.00
CA ARG A 314 17.66 -7.65 -28.65
C ARG A 314 16.48 -7.59 -27.68
N PRO A 315 15.53 -6.66 -27.86
CA PRO A 315 14.29 -6.63 -27.10
C PRO A 315 13.47 -7.90 -27.29
N LEU A 316 12.88 -8.43 -26.21
CA LEU A 316 11.87 -9.47 -26.27
C LEU A 316 10.49 -8.82 -26.12
N LEU A 317 9.69 -8.83 -27.18
CA LEU A 317 8.32 -8.29 -27.19
C LEU A 317 7.35 -9.38 -27.62
N ASN A 318 6.26 -9.58 -26.87
CA ASN A 318 5.24 -10.62 -27.14
C ASN A 318 5.84 -12.02 -27.39
N GLY A 319 6.91 -12.37 -26.65
CA GLY A 319 7.60 -13.65 -26.78
C GLY A 319 8.49 -13.79 -28.01
N GLN A 320 8.73 -12.71 -28.78
CA GLN A 320 9.56 -12.72 -29.98
C GLN A 320 10.75 -11.76 -29.86
N LEU A 321 11.95 -12.26 -30.21
CA LEU A 321 13.17 -11.46 -30.26
C LEU A 321 13.14 -10.47 -31.43
N GLN A 322 13.16 -9.20 -31.11
CA GLN A 322 13.19 -8.11 -32.08
C GLN A 322 14.59 -7.95 -32.69
N THR A 323 14.70 -7.09 -33.70
CA THR A 323 16.00 -6.72 -34.29
C THR A 323 16.90 -6.05 -33.25
N PRO A 324 18.23 -6.21 -33.34
CA PRO A 324 19.16 -5.52 -32.45
C PRO A 324 18.93 -4.00 -32.43
N ARG A 325 18.96 -3.41 -31.23
CA ARG A 325 18.86 -1.98 -31.00
C ARG A 325 19.99 -1.53 -30.09
N SER A 326 20.58 -0.39 -30.43
CA SER A 326 21.75 0.16 -29.73
C SER A 326 21.34 1.03 -28.54
N VAL A 327 21.95 0.78 -27.38
CA VAL A 327 21.81 1.61 -26.16
C VAL A 327 23.17 1.82 -25.53
N LEU A 328 23.32 2.82 -24.67
CA LEU A 328 24.59 3.01 -23.94
C LEU A 328 24.78 1.93 -22.86
N VAL A 329 26.03 1.50 -22.63
CA VAL A 329 26.32 0.47 -21.61
C VAL A 329 25.92 0.94 -20.21
N SER A 330 26.15 2.21 -19.86
CA SER A 330 25.71 2.73 -18.55
C SER A 330 24.18 2.78 -18.43
N HIS A 331 23.46 3.06 -19.53
CA HIS A 331 22.00 3.02 -19.55
C HIS A 331 21.49 1.58 -19.37
N LEU A 332 22.09 0.61 -20.06
CA LEU A 332 21.75 -0.80 -19.89
C LEU A 332 21.96 -1.25 -18.44
N ALA A 333 23.09 -0.89 -17.84
CA ALA A 333 23.39 -1.17 -16.44
C ALA A 333 22.40 -0.49 -15.49
N ALA A 334 22.03 0.78 -15.72
CA ALA A 334 21.06 1.51 -14.92
C ALA A 334 19.66 0.90 -15.02
N LEU A 335 19.22 0.54 -16.22
CA LEU A 335 17.88 -0.01 -16.50
C LEU A 335 17.74 -1.47 -16.08
N THR A 336 18.81 -2.25 -15.99
CA THR A 336 18.72 -3.68 -15.66
C THR A 336 18.36 -3.91 -14.20
N SER A 337 17.24 -4.54 -13.91
CA SER A 337 16.87 -4.95 -12.54
C SER A 337 17.45 -6.31 -12.16
N GLU A 338 17.44 -7.26 -13.10
CA GLU A 338 17.78 -8.67 -12.86
C GLU A 338 18.58 -9.23 -14.04
N MET A 339 19.64 -9.99 -13.76
CA MET A 339 20.33 -10.84 -14.72
C MET A 339 20.04 -12.31 -14.41
N THR A 340 19.65 -13.09 -15.41
CA THR A 340 19.43 -14.53 -15.26
C THR A 340 20.72 -15.31 -15.51
N PHE A 341 21.18 -16.05 -14.49
CA PHE A 341 22.28 -17.00 -14.57
C PHE A 341 21.74 -18.43 -14.59
N ARG A 342 21.72 -19.04 -15.78
CA ARG A 342 21.22 -20.41 -15.95
C ARG A 342 22.20 -21.42 -15.35
N LEU A 343 21.75 -22.20 -14.38
CA LEU A 343 22.56 -23.27 -13.81
C LEU A 343 22.53 -24.48 -14.75
N VAL A 344 23.69 -24.93 -15.24
CA VAL A 344 23.77 -26.05 -16.20
C VAL A 344 24.22 -27.36 -15.56
N GLU A 345 25.05 -27.31 -14.53
CA GLU A 345 25.58 -28.48 -13.83
C GLU A 345 24.54 -29.13 -12.91
N THR A 346 24.72 -30.42 -12.62
CA THR A 346 23.95 -31.12 -11.59
C THR A 346 24.31 -30.52 -10.22
N PRO A 347 23.34 -29.99 -9.45
CA PRO A 347 23.63 -29.34 -8.19
C PRO A 347 24.09 -30.36 -7.13
N LYS A 348 24.88 -29.90 -6.15
CA LYS A 348 25.28 -30.73 -4.99
C LYS A 348 24.07 -31.19 -4.17
N ASP A 349 23.10 -30.29 -3.94
CA ASP A 349 21.84 -30.60 -3.26
C ASP A 349 20.65 -30.46 -4.23
N PRO A 350 19.71 -31.43 -4.25
CA PRO A 350 18.57 -31.39 -5.17
C PRO A 350 17.63 -30.20 -4.97
N ILE A 351 17.64 -29.52 -3.81
CA ILE A 351 16.78 -28.36 -3.52
C ILE A 351 16.87 -27.26 -4.59
N VAL A 352 18.03 -27.09 -5.23
CA VAL A 352 18.26 -26.09 -6.29
C VAL A 352 17.50 -26.42 -7.59
N ASN A 353 17.00 -27.64 -7.74
CA ASN A 353 16.10 -27.98 -8.84
C ASN A 353 14.64 -27.55 -8.58
N GLU A 354 14.29 -27.21 -7.34
CA GLU A 354 12.94 -26.84 -6.92
C GLU A 354 12.78 -25.32 -6.70
N VAL A 355 13.88 -24.62 -6.43
CA VAL A 355 13.88 -23.19 -6.15
C VAL A 355 14.87 -22.40 -7.01
N ASP A 356 14.50 -21.18 -7.35
CA ASP A 356 15.41 -20.17 -7.87
C ASP A 356 16.07 -19.42 -6.69
N LEU A 357 17.35 -19.07 -6.85
CA LEU A 357 18.08 -18.27 -5.85
C LEU A 357 18.24 -16.83 -6.36
N LEU A 358 18.00 -15.85 -5.49
CA LEU A 358 18.16 -14.43 -5.81
C LEU A 358 19.29 -13.83 -4.98
N ASP A 359 20.33 -13.34 -5.65
CA ASP A 359 21.40 -12.57 -5.02
C ASP A 359 21.09 -11.07 -5.10
N PHE A 360 20.68 -10.48 -3.98
CA PHE A 360 20.43 -9.04 -3.90
C PHE A 360 21.74 -8.29 -3.65
N PRO A 361 21.98 -7.15 -4.32
CA PRO A 361 23.17 -6.34 -4.06
C PRO A 361 23.25 -5.90 -2.58
N GLY A 362 24.47 -5.68 -2.08
CA GLY A 362 24.69 -5.25 -0.70
C GLY A 362 24.02 -3.91 -0.42
N TYR A 363 23.29 -3.82 0.70
CA TYR A 363 22.63 -2.56 1.08
C TYR A 363 23.67 -1.50 1.43
N ARG A 364 23.46 -0.26 1.01
CA ARG A 364 24.37 0.86 1.26
C ARG A 364 23.79 1.85 2.26
N GLY A 365 24.64 2.42 3.11
CA GLY A 365 24.27 3.57 3.94
C GLY A 365 23.80 4.76 3.10
N ARG A 366 23.08 5.70 3.71
CA ARG A 366 22.55 6.87 3.00
C ARG A 366 23.48 8.06 3.07
N MET A 367 23.42 8.91 2.04
CA MET A 367 24.08 10.21 2.04
C MET A 367 23.22 11.22 2.83
N SER A 368 23.84 12.25 3.40
CA SER A 368 23.11 13.35 4.07
C SER A 368 23.37 14.65 3.33
N LEU A 369 23.05 14.67 2.03
CA LEU A 369 23.30 15.82 1.17
C LEU A 369 22.37 16.98 1.53
N THR A 370 22.88 18.20 1.43
CA THR A 370 22.06 19.41 1.64
C THR A 370 21.86 20.21 0.35
N ASP A 371 22.74 19.99 -0.62
CA ASP A 371 22.77 20.69 -1.90
C ASP A 371 23.53 19.81 -2.91
N PHE A 372 23.05 19.76 -4.15
CA PHE A 372 23.68 19.03 -5.24
C PHE A 372 25.06 19.61 -5.62
N SER A 373 25.24 20.92 -5.43
CA SER A 373 26.51 21.61 -5.71
C SER A 373 27.59 21.37 -4.66
N LYS A 374 27.20 20.91 -3.46
CA LYS A 374 28.09 20.65 -2.31
C LYS A 374 28.29 19.16 -2.07
N ILE A 375 28.37 18.39 -3.14
CA ILE A 375 28.69 16.97 -3.03
C ILE A 375 30.19 16.84 -2.72
N SER A 376 30.49 17.06 -1.44
CA SER A 376 31.79 16.87 -0.79
C SER A 376 31.58 15.82 0.31
N ASP A 377 31.18 14.63 -0.10
CA ASP A 377 31.05 13.49 0.81
C ASP A 377 32.45 12.86 0.99
N PRO A 378 32.95 12.67 2.22
CA PRO A 378 34.19 11.94 2.50
C PRO A 378 34.23 10.52 1.90
N ALA A 379 33.07 9.92 1.61
CA ALA A 379 32.94 8.61 0.97
C ALA A 379 33.01 8.64 -0.56
N LEU A 380 32.91 9.82 -1.19
CA LEU A 380 33.10 9.97 -2.63
C LEU A 380 34.58 10.08 -2.93
N ARG A 381 35.07 9.21 -3.81
CA ARG A 381 36.44 9.30 -4.27
C ARG A 381 36.58 10.48 -5.21
N GLU A 382 37.79 11.05 -5.26
CA GLU A 382 38.14 12.09 -6.21
C GLU A 382 37.86 11.57 -7.65
N GLY A 383 36.88 12.17 -8.33
CA GLY A 383 36.43 11.79 -9.67
C GLY A 383 35.16 10.91 -9.76
N ASP A 384 34.52 10.55 -8.65
CA ASP A 384 33.22 9.86 -8.67
C ASP A 384 32.11 10.80 -9.19
N ASN A 385 31.28 10.32 -10.13
CA ASN A 385 30.12 11.06 -10.62
C ASN A 385 29.01 11.02 -9.55
N PRO A 386 28.61 12.16 -8.95
CA PRO A 386 27.60 12.17 -7.90
C PRO A 386 26.22 11.62 -8.31
N VAL A 387 25.80 11.91 -9.54
CA VAL A 387 24.56 11.38 -10.11
C VAL A 387 24.57 9.86 -10.10
N SER A 388 25.70 9.26 -10.48
CA SER A 388 25.84 7.80 -10.54
C SER A 388 25.69 7.13 -9.17
N GLN A 389 26.14 7.80 -8.09
CA GLN A 389 26.01 7.30 -6.73
C GLN A 389 24.57 7.40 -6.22
N LEU A 390 23.87 8.48 -6.55
CA LEU A 390 22.44 8.62 -6.24
C LEU A 390 21.60 7.56 -6.96
N ILE A 391 21.85 7.33 -8.26
CA ILE A 391 21.19 6.26 -9.02
C ILE A 391 21.46 4.91 -8.36
N LEU A 392 22.72 4.60 -8.03
CA LEU A 392 23.11 3.32 -7.46
C LEU A 392 22.45 3.07 -6.09
N ARG A 393 22.50 4.03 -5.15
CA ARG A 393 21.89 3.88 -3.82
C ARG A 393 20.37 3.75 -3.89
N GLY A 394 19.72 4.63 -4.68
CA GLY A 394 18.27 4.57 -4.90
C GLY A 394 17.85 3.24 -5.52
N LYS A 395 18.59 2.77 -6.53
CA LYS A 395 18.32 1.50 -7.21
C LYS A 395 18.48 0.30 -6.30
N VAL A 396 19.61 0.18 -5.60
CA VAL A 396 19.87 -0.95 -4.69
C VAL A 396 18.78 -1.07 -3.63
N ALA A 397 18.35 0.05 -3.04
CA ALA A 397 17.29 0.06 -2.07
C ALA A 397 15.93 -0.30 -2.67
N TYR A 398 15.59 0.30 -3.81
CA TYR A 398 14.32 0.06 -4.48
C TYR A 398 14.19 -1.39 -4.98
N LEU A 399 15.27 -2.04 -5.42
CA LEU A 399 15.22 -3.43 -5.89
C LEU A 399 14.66 -4.38 -4.82
N PHE A 400 15.06 -4.23 -3.55
CA PHE A 400 14.51 -5.06 -2.48
C PHE A 400 13.00 -4.78 -2.26
N GLU A 401 12.62 -3.50 -2.25
CA GLU A 401 11.23 -3.05 -2.11
C GLU A 401 10.35 -3.60 -3.27
N ARG A 402 10.84 -3.52 -4.51
CA ARG A 402 10.17 -4.04 -5.72
C ARG A 402 9.91 -5.55 -5.65
N TYR A 403 10.88 -6.35 -5.23
CA TYR A 403 10.71 -7.81 -5.14
C TYR A 403 9.75 -8.21 -4.02
N THR A 404 9.69 -7.39 -2.97
CA THR A 404 8.71 -7.54 -1.89
C THR A 404 7.30 -7.25 -2.40
N ASP A 405 7.09 -6.09 -3.03
CA ASP A 405 5.77 -5.66 -3.52
C ASP A 405 5.25 -6.52 -4.68
N ASN A 406 6.15 -7.03 -5.53
CA ASN A 406 5.79 -7.93 -6.62
C ASN A 406 5.63 -9.39 -6.19
N GLN A 407 5.85 -9.71 -4.90
CA GLN A 407 5.74 -11.07 -4.35
C GLN A 407 6.67 -12.07 -5.06
N GLU A 408 7.83 -11.58 -5.52
CA GLU A 408 8.85 -12.33 -6.25
C GLU A 408 9.96 -12.87 -5.35
N MET A 409 9.84 -12.68 -4.02
CA MET A 409 10.74 -13.17 -2.99
C MET A 409 9.94 -13.83 -1.86
N ASN A 410 9.90 -15.16 -1.86
CA ASN A 410 8.99 -15.94 -1.01
C ASN A 410 9.60 -16.35 0.33
N ALA A 411 10.89 -16.67 0.34
CA ALA A 411 11.69 -16.87 1.54
C ALA A 411 12.95 -16.00 1.46
N LEU A 412 13.51 -15.63 2.62
CA LEU A 412 14.62 -14.69 2.73
C LEU A 412 15.69 -15.21 3.69
N VAL A 413 16.93 -15.24 3.21
CA VAL A 413 18.14 -15.50 3.99
C VAL A 413 18.82 -14.17 4.29
N LEU A 414 18.72 -13.73 5.54
CA LEU A 414 19.42 -12.55 6.03
C LEU A 414 20.83 -12.93 6.52
N CYS A 415 21.85 -12.44 5.83
CA CYS A 415 23.25 -12.73 6.09
C CYS A 415 23.90 -11.61 6.92
N THR A 416 24.22 -11.89 8.17
CA THR A 416 24.95 -10.96 9.05
C THR A 416 26.37 -11.46 9.35
N ASN A 417 27.26 -10.53 9.67
CA ASN A 417 28.64 -10.86 10.03
C ASN A 417 28.72 -11.07 11.54
N SER A 418 29.23 -12.22 11.98
CA SER A 418 29.39 -12.49 13.42
C SER A 418 30.45 -11.61 14.10
N ASN A 419 31.34 -10.95 13.35
CA ASN A 419 32.45 -10.16 13.88
C ASN A 419 32.26 -8.64 13.75
N LYS A 420 31.26 -8.18 12.98
CA LYS A 420 31.03 -6.76 12.71
C LYS A 420 29.57 -6.41 12.96
N GLY A 421 29.35 -5.32 13.69
CA GLY A 421 28.02 -4.78 13.89
C GLY A 421 27.40 -4.29 12.59
N ILE A 422 26.08 -4.25 12.58
CA ILE A 422 25.34 -3.67 11.47
C ILE A 422 25.41 -2.15 11.62
N GLU A 423 25.86 -1.43 10.59
CA GLU A 423 25.99 0.04 10.63
C GLU A 423 24.82 0.78 9.95
N ILE A 424 23.97 0.04 9.24
CA ILE A 424 22.89 0.58 8.41
C ILE A 424 21.55 0.43 9.14
N ASN A 425 20.85 1.55 9.38
CA ASN A 425 19.59 1.56 10.13
C ASN A 425 18.39 1.21 9.25
N GLU A 426 18.46 1.52 7.96
CA GLU A 426 17.35 1.45 7.02
C GLU A 426 16.91 0.01 6.70
N ILE A 427 17.71 -0.99 7.08
CA ILE A 427 17.43 -2.41 6.85
C ILE A 427 16.21 -2.88 7.68
N GLY A 428 16.04 -2.36 8.90
CA GLY A 428 14.95 -2.76 9.80
C GLY A 428 13.55 -2.55 9.20
N PRO A 429 13.19 -1.33 8.80
CA PRO A 429 11.90 -1.04 8.15
C PRO A 429 11.69 -1.82 6.85
N VAL A 430 12.75 -1.96 6.03
CA VAL A 430 12.70 -2.70 4.77
C VAL A 430 12.39 -4.18 4.99
N LEU A 431 13.03 -4.80 6.00
CA LEU A 431 12.76 -6.18 6.38
C LEU A 431 11.36 -6.34 6.99
N THR A 432 10.91 -5.37 7.78
CA THR A 432 9.59 -5.38 8.42
C THR A 432 8.47 -5.40 7.37
N ARG A 433 8.58 -4.54 6.35
CA ARG A 433 7.65 -4.54 5.20
C ARG A 433 7.61 -5.89 4.48
N TRP A 434 8.76 -6.55 4.30
CA TRP A 434 8.79 -7.88 3.70
C TRP A 434 8.12 -8.94 4.57
N ILE A 435 8.33 -8.90 5.89
CA ILE A 435 7.67 -9.82 6.84
C ILE A 435 6.16 -9.63 6.78
N GLU A 436 5.66 -8.39 6.88
CA GLU A 436 4.23 -8.09 6.84
C GLU A 436 3.59 -8.56 5.52
N ASN A 437 4.25 -8.29 4.39
CA ASN A 437 3.72 -8.62 3.06
C ASN A 437 3.80 -10.11 2.71
N THR A 438 4.79 -10.84 3.20
CA THR A 438 5.04 -12.24 2.78
C THR A 438 4.80 -13.28 3.86
N GLN A 439 5.10 -12.96 5.12
CA GLN A 439 4.97 -13.90 6.25
C GLN A 439 3.71 -13.67 7.06
N GLY A 440 3.16 -12.46 7.08
CA GLY A 440 1.99 -12.05 7.86
C GLY A 440 2.31 -10.87 8.80
N ALA A 441 1.36 -9.95 8.92
CA ALA A 441 1.55 -8.72 9.69
C ALA A 441 1.52 -8.99 11.20
N THR A 442 0.66 -9.91 11.64
CA THR A 442 0.49 -10.24 13.05
C THR A 442 1.23 -11.52 13.45
N PRO A 443 1.64 -11.67 14.74
CA PRO A 443 2.22 -12.92 15.23
C PRO A 443 1.31 -14.14 15.02
N LYS A 444 -0.02 -13.95 15.12
CA LYS A 444 -1.02 -14.98 14.89
C LYS A 444 -1.02 -15.49 13.45
N GLU A 445 -0.95 -14.58 12.48
CA GLU A 445 -0.84 -14.95 11.07
C GLU A 445 0.47 -15.70 10.79
N ARG A 446 1.59 -15.29 11.40
CA ARG A 446 2.88 -15.95 11.21
C ARG A 446 2.93 -17.34 11.85
N ALA A 447 2.20 -17.57 12.93
CA ALA A 447 2.16 -18.86 13.63
C ALA A 447 1.52 -20.00 12.80
N THR A 448 0.80 -19.70 11.72
CA THR A 448 0.14 -20.72 10.88
C THR A 448 1.09 -21.40 9.88
N ARG A 449 2.34 -20.94 9.75
CA ARG A 449 3.31 -21.44 8.77
C ARG A 449 4.75 -21.43 9.29
N SER A 450 5.62 -22.18 8.62
CA SER A 450 7.06 -22.15 8.86
C SER A 450 7.63 -20.75 8.58
N SER A 451 8.64 -20.32 9.35
CA SER A 451 9.29 -19.02 9.13
C SER A 451 10.06 -19.00 7.80
N GLY A 452 9.59 -18.21 6.85
CA GLY A 452 10.30 -17.91 5.61
C GLY A 452 11.53 -17.02 5.81
N LEU A 453 11.72 -16.43 7.00
CA LEU A 453 12.91 -15.67 7.35
C LEU A 453 13.95 -16.60 7.98
N ILE A 454 15.13 -16.66 7.39
CA ILE A 454 16.27 -17.45 7.87
C ILE A 454 17.42 -16.52 8.17
N TRP A 455 17.96 -16.60 9.38
CA TRP A 455 19.05 -15.74 9.79
C TRP A 455 20.37 -16.50 9.74
N ALA A 456 21.27 -16.13 8.85
CA ALA A 456 22.59 -16.74 8.70
C ALA A 456 23.67 -15.84 9.31
N MET A 457 24.23 -16.26 10.44
CA MET A 457 25.39 -15.61 11.06
C MET A 457 26.68 -16.20 10.46
N THR A 458 27.32 -15.41 9.61
CA THR A 458 28.46 -15.84 8.78
C THR A 458 29.81 -15.42 9.38
N MET A 459 30.90 -15.92 8.78
CA MET A 459 32.29 -15.65 9.17
C MET A 459 32.64 -16.12 10.60
N LEU A 460 31.98 -17.20 11.05
CA LEU A 460 32.17 -17.70 12.41
C LEU A 460 33.57 -18.30 12.63
N ASP A 461 34.22 -18.78 11.57
CA ASP A 461 35.62 -19.21 11.54
C ASP A 461 36.56 -18.17 12.15
N LEU A 462 36.44 -16.90 11.75
CA LEU A 462 37.26 -15.81 12.29
C LEU A 462 37.04 -15.60 13.80
N ARG A 463 35.77 -15.68 14.24
CA ARG A 463 35.41 -15.51 15.64
C ARG A 463 35.95 -16.64 16.49
N ILE A 464 35.75 -17.89 16.07
CA ILE A 464 36.23 -19.08 16.78
C ILE A 464 37.76 -19.09 16.81
N ASN A 465 38.43 -18.80 15.69
CA ASN A 465 39.89 -18.69 15.63
C ASN A 465 40.44 -17.65 16.63
N ALA A 466 39.74 -16.52 16.81
CA ALA A 466 40.13 -15.51 17.79
C ALA A 466 39.95 -16.01 19.24
N MET A 467 38.81 -16.66 19.53
CA MET A 467 38.50 -17.18 20.87
C MET A 467 39.44 -18.31 21.30
N VAL A 468 39.79 -19.22 20.39
CA VAL A 468 40.67 -20.36 20.67
C VAL A 468 42.09 -19.90 21.01
N LYS A 469 42.53 -18.77 20.44
CA LYS A 469 43.83 -18.14 20.76
C LYS A 469 43.84 -17.40 22.11
N MET A 470 42.68 -17.17 22.73
CA MET A 470 42.58 -16.51 24.04
C MET A 470 42.76 -17.50 25.19
N ALA A 471 43.41 -17.05 26.26
CA ALA A 471 43.52 -17.81 27.51
C ALA A 471 42.11 -18.07 28.11
N PRO A 472 41.85 -19.23 28.75
CA PRO A 472 40.51 -19.61 29.22
C PRO A 472 39.79 -18.53 30.05
N GLY A 473 40.48 -17.88 30.99
CA GLY A 473 39.90 -16.82 31.83
C GLY A 473 39.77 -15.42 31.19
N LEU A 474 40.20 -15.27 29.93
CA LEU A 474 40.10 -14.01 29.17
C LEU A 474 39.14 -14.12 27.97
N ARG A 475 38.49 -15.28 27.79
CA ARG A 475 37.48 -15.45 26.76
C ARG A 475 36.24 -14.66 27.16
N PRO A 476 35.79 -13.67 26.37
CA PRO A 476 34.65 -12.87 26.74
C PRO A 476 33.36 -13.71 26.68
N ASP A 477 32.39 -13.43 27.56
CA ASP A 477 30.96 -13.83 27.52
C ASP A 477 30.24 -13.19 26.29
N SER A 478 30.89 -13.30 25.14
CA SER A 478 30.68 -12.48 23.96
C SER A 478 29.60 -13.01 23.04
N TRP A 479 28.98 -14.15 23.37
CA TRP A 479 27.86 -14.68 22.59
C TRP A 479 26.64 -13.77 22.70
N GLY A 480 26.32 -13.27 23.89
CA GLY A 480 25.28 -12.25 24.07
C GLY A 480 25.59 -10.97 23.28
N GLY A 481 26.84 -10.51 23.32
CA GLY A 481 27.31 -9.35 22.55
C GLY A 481 27.30 -9.59 21.03
N MET A 482 27.54 -10.81 20.57
CA MET A 482 27.43 -11.20 19.16
C MET A 482 25.97 -11.10 18.70
N ILE A 483 25.03 -11.68 19.45
CA ILE A 483 23.60 -11.57 19.13
C ILE A 483 23.15 -10.12 19.17
N GLN A 484 23.65 -9.35 20.15
CA GLN A 484 23.35 -7.92 20.23
C GLN A 484 23.81 -7.18 18.97
N SER A 485 25.09 -7.27 18.64
CA SER A 485 25.69 -6.55 17.52
C SER A 485 25.16 -6.99 16.15
N ALA A 486 24.90 -8.29 15.98
CA ALA A 486 24.50 -8.87 14.70
C ALA A 486 22.97 -8.93 14.51
N MET A 487 22.17 -8.66 15.54
CA MET A 487 20.70 -8.80 15.51
C MET A 487 19.99 -7.76 16.40
N THR A 488 20.05 -7.86 17.73
CA THR A 488 19.09 -7.12 18.59
C THR A 488 19.34 -5.61 18.66
N GLU A 489 20.57 -5.13 18.48
CA GLU A 489 20.89 -3.69 18.48
C GLU A 489 20.13 -2.94 17.38
N ARG A 490 20.02 -3.55 16.19
CA ARG A 490 19.30 -2.95 15.06
C ARG A 490 17.84 -3.34 15.00
N PHE A 491 17.53 -4.60 15.31
CA PHE A 491 16.19 -5.14 15.06
C PHE A 491 15.33 -5.29 16.30
N GLY A 492 15.89 -5.12 17.50
CA GLY A 492 15.19 -5.36 18.77
C GLY A 492 14.03 -4.40 19.07
N ARG A 493 13.93 -3.29 18.35
CA ARG A 493 12.79 -2.37 18.42
C ARG A 493 11.60 -2.81 17.57
N HIS A 494 11.77 -3.80 16.69
CA HIS A 494 10.69 -4.30 15.87
C HIS A 494 9.99 -5.47 16.56
N ASP A 495 8.67 -5.40 16.63
CA ASP A 495 7.85 -6.36 17.38
C ASP A 495 8.05 -7.80 16.90
N TRP A 496 8.21 -8.02 15.59
CA TRP A 496 8.39 -9.35 15.01
C TRP A 496 9.64 -10.09 15.50
N LEU A 497 10.68 -9.40 16.00
CA LEU A 497 11.86 -10.07 16.55
C LEU A 497 11.57 -10.66 17.94
N ASN A 498 10.80 -9.93 18.75
CA ASN A 498 10.47 -10.30 20.12
C ASN A 498 9.23 -11.19 20.21
N ASP A 499 8.32 -11.06 19.25
CA ASP A 499 7.09 -11.86 19.11
C ASP A 499 6.88 -12.23 17.64
N TRP A 500 7.54 -13.32 17.22
CA TRP A 500 7.42 -13.84 15.86
C TRP A 500 6.11 -14.61 15.69
N ALA A 501 5.80 -15.52 16.62
CA ALA A 501 4.65 -16.42 16.53
C ALA A 501 3.99 -16.63 17.90
N ASP A 502 3.07 -15.74 18.25
CA ASP A 502 2.17 -15.79 19.42
C ASP A 502 2.91 -16.05 20.75
N GLY A 503 3.76 -15.11 21.14
CA GLY A 503 4.58 -15.15 22.35
C GLY A 503 5.93 -15.84 22.19
N VAL A 504 6.22 -16.39 21.00
CA VAL A 504 7.53 -17.00 20.68
C VAL A 504 8.42 -15.98 19.95
N PRO A 505 9.59 -15.59 20.50
CA PRO A 505 10.55 -14.75 19.81
C PRO A 505 11.10 -15.38 18.53
N PHE A 506 11.59 -14.57 17.61
CA PHE A 506 12.22 -15.08 16.39
C PHE A 506 13.47 -15.91 16.73
N ASN A 507 13.51 -17.17 16.29
CA ASN A 507 14.58 -18.10 16.63
C ASN A 507 15.09 -18.98 15.46
N ASN A 508 14.77 -18.62 14.21
CA ASN A 508 15.20 -19.35 13.00
C ASN A 508 16.61 -18.91 12.55
N THR A 509 17.60 -19.10 13.43
CA THR A 509 18.98 -18.63 13.28
C THR A 509 19.97 -19.78 13.10
N TYR A 510 20.95 -19.59 12.21
CA TYR A 510 21.96 -20.56 11.82
C TYR A 510 23.36 -19.96 11.88
N LEU A 511 24.32 -20.80 12.23
CA LEU A 511 25.74 -20.48 12.25
C LEU A 511 26.40 -21.01 10.97
N VAL A 512 27.23 -20.19 10.33
CA VAL A 512 27.87 -20.52 9.07
C VAL A 512 29.35 -20.10 9.10
N ARG A 513 30.23 -21.04 8.76
CA ARG A 513 31.64 -20.78 8.47
C ARG A 513 31.99 -21.23 7.05
N LYS A 514 33.14 -20.76 6.54
CA LYS A 514 33.67 -21.20 5.26
C LYS A 514 34.70 -22.32 5.48
N PRO A 515 34.43 -23.57 5.05
CA PRO A 515 35.42 -24.63 5.00
C PRO A 515 36.55 -24.27 4.04
N HIS A 516 37.73 -24.86 4.24
CA HIS A 516 38.94 -24.66 3.40
C HIS A 516 39.64 -23.29 3.53
N GLU A 517 39.12 -22.36 4.34
CA GLU A 517 39.92 -21.25 4.90
C GLU A 517 40.65 -21.72 6.16
N ASP A 518 41.72 -21.03 6.56
CA ASP A 518 42.54 -21.40 7.73
C ASP A 518 41.70 -21.41 9.01
N PHE A 519 41.29 -22.59 9.44
CA PHE A 519 40.57 -22.85 10.68
C PHE A 519 41.50 -23.61 11.63
N VAL A 520 41.95 -22.93 12.68
CA VAL A 520 43.08 -23.35 13.52
C VAL A 520 42.81 -24.70 14.22
N CYS A 521 41.54 -25.06 14.37
CA CYS A 521 41.11 -26.24 15.11
C CYS A 521 40.97 -27.52 14.26
N VAL A 522 41.22 -27.47 12.95
CA VAL A 522 40.95 -28.58 12.03
C VAL A 522 42.23 -29.00 11.29
N GLY A 523 42.39 -30.31 11.09
CA GLY A 523 43.44 -30.87 10.24
C GLY A 523 43.06 -30.80 8.76
N TYR A 524 44.06 -30.72 7.88
CA TYR A 524 43.86 -30.69 6.43
C TYR A 524 44.65 -31.81 5.75
N ASP A 525 44.04 -32.40 4.72
CA ASP A 525 44.74 -33.34 3.84
C ASP A 525 45.59 -32.61 2.77
N ASN A 526 46.24 -33.37 1.89
CA ASN A 526 47.08 -32.83 0.81
C ASN A 526 46.29 -31.98 -0.21
N ASN A 527 44.96 -32.11 -0.24
CA ASN A 527 44.05 -31.36 -1.11
C ASN A 527 43.37 -30.19 -0.38
N ARG A 528 43.78 -29.87 0.86
CA ARG A 528 43.14 -28.88 1.75
C ARG A 528 41.69 -29.20 2.10
N LEU A 529 41.31 -30.48 2.08
CA LEU A 529 40.04 -30.93 2.63
C LEU A 529 40.20 -31.15 4.14
N GLU A 530 39.18 -30.77 4.88
CA GLU A 530 39.16 -30.90 6.34
C GLU A 530 39.09 -32.37 6.75
N THR A 531 40.05 -32.84 7.55
CA THR A 531 40.10 -34.22 8.05
C THR A 531 39.38 -34.41 9.39
N GLY A 532 38.94 -33.31 10.00
CA GLY A 532 38.27 -33.28 11.31
C GLY A 532 38.97 -32.37 12.32
N ILE A 533 38.30 -32.17 13.45
CA ILE A 533 38.81 -31.37 14.57
C ILE A 533 40.04 -32.06 15.18
N LEU A 534 41.10 -31.28 15.44
CA LEU A 534 42.30 -31.79 16.08
C LEU A 534 42.04 -32.04 17.58
N PRO A 535 42.45 -33.20 18.14
CA PRO A 535 42.12 -33.59 19.51
C PRO A 535 42.52 -32.57 20.59
N GLU A 536 43.61 -31.83 20.39
CA GLU A 536 44.08 -30.81 21.32
C GLU A 536 43.14 -29.60 21.48
N TYR A 537 42.30 -29.32 20.47
CA TYR A 537 41.34 -28.22 20.52
C TYR A 537 39.95 -28.64 20.99
N GLN A 538 39.64 -29.95 21.06
CA GLN A 538 38.33 -30.44 21.47
C GLN A 538 37.87 -29.89 22.83
N PRO A 539 38.70 -29.93 23.91
CA PRO A 539 38.25 -29.42 25.22
C PRO A 539 37.93 -27.92 25.20
N VAL A 540 38.67 -27.15 24.39
CA VAL A 540 38.46 -25.71 24.23
C VAL A 540 37.18 -25.41 23.45
N LEU A 541 36.90 -26.19 22.40
CA LEU A 541 35.66 -26.04 21.63
C LEU A 541 34.42 -26.47 22.40
N ASP A 542 34.53 -27.48 23.28
CA ASP A 542 33.46 -27.89 24.18
C ASP A 542 33.15 -26.80 25.22
N GLU A 543 34.17 -26.16 25.79
CA GLU A 543 34.01 -25.02 26.71
C GLU A 543 33.33 -23.83 26.01
N ILE A 544 33.82 -23.46 24.83
CA ILE A 544 33.28 -22.35 24.03
C ILE A 544 31.82 -22.64 23.60
N GLY A 545 31.53 -23.88 23.22
CA GLY A 545 30.19 -24.35 22.84
C GLY A 545 29.22 -24.34 24.02
N GLY A 546 29.64 -24.83 25.18
CA GLY A 546 28.84 -24.77 26.41
C GLY A 546 28.48 -23.33 26.79
N ALA A 547 29.43 -22.40 26.67
CA ALA A 547 29.16 -20.99 26.88
C ALA A 547 28.18 -20.39 25.85
N PHE A 548 28.22 -20.85 24.59
CA PHE A 548 27.25 -20.45 23.57
C PHE A 548 25.85 -20.94 23.90
N GLU A 549 25.72 -22.21 24.29
CA GLU A 549 24.45 -22.83 24.63
C GLU A 549 23.79 -22.19 25.86
N GLU A 550 24.58 -21.80 26.86
CA GLU A 550 24.06 -21.22 28.10
C GLU A 550 23.66 -19.74 28.00
N ALA A 551 24.14 -19.03 26.97
CA ALA A 551 23.87 -17.60 26.80
C ALA A 551 22.37 -17.30 26.64
N PRO A 552 21.76 -16.40 27.44
CA PRO A 552 20.32 -16.13 27.39
C PRO A 552 19.83 -15.66 26.02
N GLN A 553 20.57 -14.78 25.36
CA GLN A 553 20.23 -14.27 24.03
C GLN A 553 20.30 -15.37 22.96
N VAL A 554 21.18 -16.35 23.12
CA VAL A 554 21.26 -17.51 22.22
C VAL A 554 20.06 -18.42 22.43
N LYS A 555 19.71 -18.75 23.68
CA LYS A 555 18.50 -19.54 24.00
C LYS A 555 17.21 -18.90 23.46
N GLN A 556 17.17 -17.57 23.40
CA GLN A 556 16.04 -16.82 22.86
C GLN A 556 15.96 -16.89 21.33
N HIS A 557 17.10 -16.75 20.63
CA HIS A 557 17.14 -16.56 19.18
C HIS A 557 17.65 -17.76 18.37
N PHE A 558 17.91 -18.90 19.00
CA PHE A 558 18.19 -20.18 18.34
C PHE A 558 17.22 -21.24 18.83
N SER A 559 16.53 -21.90 17.89
CA SER A 559 15.61 -23.00 18.23
C SER A 559 16.32 -24.19 18.88
N GLN A 560 17.59 -24.45 18.52
CA GLN A 560 18.41 -25.55 19.04
C GLN A 560 19.90 -25.15 19.06
N PRO A 561 20.35 -24.41 20.10
CA PRO A 561 21.72 -23.88 20.18
C PRO A 561 22.81 -24.94 20.05
N ALA A 562 22.71 -26.04 20.80
CA ALA A 562 23.72 -27.10 20.81
C ALA A 562 23.95 -27.71 19.42
N GLN A 563 22.87 -28.01 18.71
CA GLN A 563 22.97 -28.57 17.38
C GLN A 563 23.47 -27.55 16.34
N ALA A 564 23.20 -26.25 16.54
CA ALA A 564 23.77 -25.20 15.70
C ALA A 564 25.29 -25.11 15.85
N TRP A 565 25.78 -25.22 17.10
CA TRP A 565 27.22 -25.26 17.40
C TRP A 565 27.89 -26.49 16.80
N GLN A 566 27.33 -27.68 16.99
CA GLN A 566 27.90 -28.91 16.43
C GLN A 566 27.92 -28.90 14.90
N ALA A 567 26.85 -28.38 14.26
CA ALA A 567 26.79 -28.31 12.81
C ALA A 567 27.85 -27.37 12.21
N VAL A 568 28.10 -26.21 12.82
CA VAL A 568 29.10 -25.27 12.27
C VAL A 568 30.53 -25.79 12.42
N LEU A 569 30.81 -26.69 13.37
CA LEU A 569 32.12 -27.35 13.49
C LEU A 569 32.30 -28.50 12.48
N GLY A 570 31.22 -29.03 11.90
CA GLY A 570 31.26 -30.08 10.87
C GLY A 570 31.96 -29.62 9.58
N GLY A 571 32.37 -30.58 8.74
CA GLY A 571 33.22 -30.33 7.56
C GLY A 571 32.59 -29.48 6.44
N ASP A 572 31.28 -29.26 6.47
CA ASP A 572 30.58 -28.35 5.54
C ASP A 572 30.31 -26.96 6.14
N GLY A 573 30.79 -26.71 7.38
CA GLY A 573 30.68 -25.42 8.04
C GLY A 573 29.25 -25.00 8.41
N GLY A 574 28.32 -25.95 8.56
CA GLY A 574 26.93 -25.69 8.94
C GLY A 574 25.94 -25.68 7.76
N MET A 575 26.41 -25.94 6.53
CA MET A 575 25.59 -25.88 5.32
C MET A 575 24.43 -26.90 5.32
N THR A 576 24.67 -28.13 5.75
CA THR A 576 23.62 -29.16 5.83
C THR A 576 22.48 -28.73 6.76
N ARG A 577 22.80 -28.05 7.86
CA ARG A 577 21.80 -27.57 8.83
C ARG A 577 20.94 -26.45 8.25
N ILE A 578 21.56 -25.46 7.60
CA ILE A 578 20.79 -24.37 6.98
C ILE A 578 19.94 -24.87 5.79
N ILE A 579 20.44 -25.84 5.01
CA ILE A 579 19.67 -26.50 3.94
C ILE A 579 18.47 -27.24 4.49
N SER A 580 18.60 -27.94 5.62
CA SER A 580 17.47 -28.57 6.31
C SER A 580 16.40 -27.54 6.69
N GLY A 581 16.81 -26.36 7.17
CA GLY A 581 15.93 -25.22 7.40
C GLY A 581 15.21 -24.73 6.14
N PHE A 582 15.92 -24.65 5.00
CA PHE A 582 15.34 -24.27 3.71
C PHE A 582 14.23 -25.22 3.29
N ARG A 583 14.38 -26.54 3.46
CA ARG A 583 13.39 -27.53 3.01
C ARG A 583 12.00 -27.32 3.63
N ALA A 584 11.91 -26.70 4.80
CA ALA A 584 10.63 -26.39 5.45
C ALA A 584 9.84 -25.27 4.73
N VAL A 585 10.50 -24.46 3.90
CA VAL A 585 9.91 -23.30 3.19
C VAL A 585 10.12 -23.34 1.67
N ALA A 586 11.03 -24.19 1.19
CA ALA A 586 11.41 -24.35 -0.21
C ALA A 586 10.43 -25.23 -1.00
N SER A 587 9.12 -25.06 -0.78
CA SER A 587 8.08 -25.77 -1.52
C SER A 587 7.21 -24.81 -2.31
N LEU A 588 6.72 -25.27 -3.47
CA LEU A 588 5.75 -24.52 -4.25
C LEU A 588 4.45 -24.30 -3.45
N ASP A 589 4.04 -25.28 -2.65
CA ASP A 589 2.84 -25.20 -1.81
C ASP A 589 2.92 -24.05 -0.79
N PHE A 590 4.09 -23.83 -0.17
CA PHE A 590 4.32 -22.72 0.76
C PHE A 590 4.00 -21.37 0.09
N LYS A 591 4.50 -21.19 -1.14
CA LYS A 591 4.24 -19.99 -1.95
C LYS A 591 2.77 -19.86 -2.33
N LEU A 592 2.16 -20.91 -2.85
CA LEU A 592 0.77 -20.87 -3.34
C LEU A 592 -0.23 -20.68 -2.21
N GLN A 593 0.03 -21.23 -1.01
CA GLN A 593 -0.80 -21.02 0.16
C GLN A 593 -0.91 -19.52 0.52
N ARG A 594 0.21 -18.80 0.61
CA ARG A 594 0.18 -17.37 0.94
C ARG A 594 -0.58 -16.55 -0.12
N GLN A 595 -0.43 -16.91 -1.39
CA GLN A 595 -1.15 -16.25 -2.48
C GLN A 595 -2.66 -16.54 -2.43
N ARG A 596 -3.09 -17.73 -1.99
CA ARG A 596 -4.51 -18.08 -1.79
C ARG A 596 -5.13 -17.26 -0.65
N GLU A 597 -4.47 -17.21 0.51
CA GLU A 597 -4.93 -16.41 1.65
C GLU A 597 -5.10 -14.94 1.23
N ARG A 598 -4.13 -14.39 0.51
CA ARG A 598 -4.18 -13.00 0.06
C ARG A 598 -5.32 -12.75 -0.94
N LEU A 599 -5.58 -13.71 -1.83
CA LEU A 599 -6.73 -13.64 -2.74
C LEU A 599 -8.05 -13.64 -1.96
N GLU A 600 -8.19 -14.50 -0.95
CA GLU A 600 -9.40 -14.59 -0.12
C GLU A 600 -9.64 -13.31 0.70
N GLU A 601 -8.59 -12.73 1.28
CA GLU A 601 -8.64 -11.43 1.96
C GLU A 601 -9.15 -10.33 1.01
N LEU A 602 -8.59 -10.26 -0.20
CA LEU A 602 -8.95 -9.26 -1.21
C LEU A 602 -10.39 -9.46 -1.71
N LEU A 603 -10.79 -10.68 -2.04
CA LEU A 603 -12.15 -10.99 -2.49
C LEU A 603 -13.20 -10.66 -1.40
N THR A 604 -12.87 -10.94 -0.14
CA THR A 604 -13.75 -10.60 0.99
C THR A 604 -13.90 -9.09 1.14
N SER A 605 -12.80 -8.34 1.07
CA SER A 605 -12.83 -6.87 1.11
C SER A 605 -13.64 -6.30 -0.07
N PHE A 606 -13.40 -6.77 -1.29
CA PHE A 606 -14.06 -6.28 -2.50
C PHE A 606 -15.58 -6.55 -2.53
N THR A 607 -16.02 -7.68 -1.96
CA THR A 607 -17.45 -8.05 -1.94
C THR A 607 -18.24 -7.42 -0.80
N THR A 608 -17.55 -6.83 0.17
CA THR A 608 -18.18 -6.25 1.37
C THR A 608 -18.06 -4.73 1.47
N GLN A 609 -17.22 -4.11 0.64
CA GLN A 609 -16.88 -2.68 0.70
C GLN A 609 -16.67 -2.09 -0.70
N GLY A 610 -16.81 -0.76 -0.84
CA GLY A 610 -16.45 -0.03 -2.06
C GLY A 610 -17.52 -0.14 -3.15
N VAL A 611 -17.16 -0.64 -4.34
CA VAL A 611 -18.08 -0.67 -5.50
C VAL A 611 -19.30 -1.56 -5.24
N SER A 612 -19.18 -2.58 -4.37
CA SER A 612 -20.29 -3.47 -4.02
C SER A 612 -21.46 -2.74 -3.34
N GLU A 613 -21.20 -1.62 -2.67
CA GLU A 613 -22.21 -0.83 -1.95
C GLU A 613 -23.20 -0.13 -2.90
N TRP A 614 -22.82 0.01 -4.17
CA TRP A 614 -23.63 0.68 -5.20
C TRP A 614 -24.56 -0.27 -5.96
N HIS A 615 -24.49 -1.59 -5.68
CA HIS A 615 -25.37 -2.56 -6.31
C HIS A 615 -26.65 -2.77 -5.50
N MET A 616 -27.80 -2.51 -6.11
CA MET A 616 -29.11 -2.75 -5.51
C MET A 616 -29.61 -4.16 -5.82
N PRO A 617 -29.81 -5.03 -4.80
CA PRO A 617 -30.51 -6.31 -4.98
C PRO A 617 -32.03 -6.08 -5.17
N ASP A 618 -32.72 -7.05 -5.78
CA ASP A 618 -34.14 -6.96 -6.14
C ASP A 618 -35.06 -6.52 -4.98
N GLY A 619 -36.10 -5.75 -5.31
CA GLY A 619 -36.84 -4.83 -4.41
C GLY A 619 -37.40 -5.37 -3.09
N ASP A 620 -37.72 -6.66 -2.97
CA ASP A 620 -38.22 -7.23 -1.72
C ASP A 620 -37.10 -7.43 -0.67
N GLY A 621 -35.87 -7.74 -1.11
CA GLY A 621 -34.71 -7.91 -0.23
C GLY A 621 -34.14 -6.60 0.32
N ALA A 622 -34.33 -5.49 -0.40
CA ALA A 622 -33.84 -4.17 0.00
C ALA A 622 -34.54 -3.62 1.25
N ILE A 623 -35.86 -3.87 1.38
CA ILE A 623 -36.65 -3.44 2.53
C ILE A 623 -36.25 -4.22 3.78
N GLU A 624 -36.09 -5.54 3.67
CA GLU A 624 -35.63 -6.38 4.79
C GLU A 624 -34.20 -6.04 5.21
N ALA A 625 -33.29 -5.79 4.26
CA ALA A 625 -31.92 -5.37 4.54
C ALA A 625 -31.86 -4.00 5.24
N LYS A 626 -32.75 -3.06 4.91
CA LYS A 626 -32.85 -1.77 5.61
C LYS A 626 -33.43 -1.90 7.01
N ARG A 627 -34.31 -2.88 7.27
CA ARG A 627 -34.92 -3.10 8.59
C ARG A 627 -33.98 -3.65 9.67
N ALA A 628 -33.40 -4.84 9.55
CA ALA A 628 -32.05 -4.98 9.04
C ALA A 628 -31.05 -4.01 9.70
N GLN A 629 -30.57 -3.10 8.86
CA GLN A 629 -29.64 -2.04 9.19
C GLN A 629 -30.17 -1.08 10.26
N ALA A 630 -31.45 -0.70 10.22
CA ALA A 630 -32.07 0.18 11.21
C ALA A 630 -32.01 -0.41 12.63
N GLN A 631 -32.21 -1.73 12.76
CA GLN A 631 -32.10 -2.44 14.03
C GLN A 631 -30.64 -2.50 14.52
N MET A 632 -29.68 -2.71 13.62
CA MET A 632 -28.26 -2.69 13.94
C MET A 632 -27.81 -1.31 14.42
N ILE A 633 -28.24 -0.24 13.74
CA ILE A 633 -27.97 1.14 14.14
C ILE A 633 -28.59 1.43 15.52
N TYR A 634 -29.87 1.14 15.70
CA TYR A 634 -30.58 1.42 16.96
C TYR A 634 -29.94 0.69 18.15
N SER A 635 -29.65 -0.61 18.02
CA SER A 635 -29.03 -1.40 19.09
C SER A 635 -27.59 -0.95 19.40
N GLY A 636 -26.78 -0.67 18.36
CA GLY A 636 -25.41 -0.18 18.52
C GLY A 636 -25.34 1.17 19.23
N LEU A 637 -26.23 2.11 18.87
CA LEU A 637 -26.31 3.43 19.50
C LEU A 637 -26.85 3.36 20.93
N ARG A 638 -27.86 2.51 21.20
CA ARG A 638 -28.45 2.33 22.53
C ARG A 638 -27.42 1.87 23.57
N LEU A 639 -26.52 0.96 23.20
CA LEU A 639 -25.42 0.48 24.07
C LEU A 639 -24.46 1.60 24.50
N ARG A 640 -24.45 2.73 23.79
CA ARG A 640 -23.56 3.88 24.00
C ARG A 640 -24.33 5.17 24.28
N GLY A 641 -25.53 5.07 24.85
CA GLY A 641 -26.44 6.21 25.06
C GLY A 641 -25.80 7.47 25.66
N GLN A 642 -24.84 7.31 26.58
CA GLN A 642 -24.13 8.43 27.24
C GLN A 642 -23.21 9.23 26.30
N LYS A 643 -22.83 8.68 25.14
CA LYS A 643 -21.96 9.30 24.14
C LYS A 643 -22.71 9.89 22.95
N LEU A 644 -24.04 9.77 22.92
CA LEU A 644 -24.84 10.24 21.79
C LEU A 644 -24.82 11.75 21.64
N GLY A 645 -24.79 12.52 22.74
CA GLY A 645 -24.65 13.98 22.66
C GLY A 645 -23.35 14.40 21.99
N ASP A 646 -22.23 13.78 22.37
CA ASP A 646 -20.92 14.00 21.74
C ASP A 646 -20.96 13.59 20.26
N PHE A 647 -21.58 12.45 19.94
CA PHE A 647 -21.70 11.98 18.57
C PHE A 647 -22.52 12.95 17.69
N ILE A 648 -23.69 13.40 18.16
CA ILE A 648 -24.54 14.37 17.46
C ILE A 648 -23.77 15.67 17.19
N SER A 649 -22.92 16.11 18.13
CA SER A 649 -22.04 17.27 17.93
C SER A 649 -21.05 17.07 16.78
N HIS A 650 -20.47 15.87 16.65
CA HIS A 650 -19.52 15.56 15.56
C HIS A 650 -20.18 15.44 14.18
N LEU A 651 -21.49 15.18 14.10
CA LEU A 651 -22.24 15.24 12.84
C LEU A 651 -22.38 16.68 12.31
N GLN A 652 -22.14 17.69 13.14
CA GLN A 652 -22.24 19.10 12.76
C GLN A 652 -20.94 19.57 12.09
N LEU A 653 -21.09 20.37 11.03
CA LEU A 653 -19.97 21.01 10.35
C LEU A 653 -19.39 22.14 11.22
N PRO A 654 -18.06 22.22 11.44
CA PRO A 654 -17.46 23.28 12.25
C PRO A 654 -17.78 24.68 11.72
N VAL A 655 -18.15 25.61 12.61
CA VAL A 655 -18.50 27.00 12.27
C VAL A 655 -17.34 27.70 11.53
N ALA A 656 -16.10 27.42 11.95
CA ALA A 656 -14.91 27.98 11.32
C ALA A 656 -14.75 27.56 9.86
N ALA A 657 -15.06 26.30 9.52
CA ALA A 657 -14.97 25.78 8.15
C ALA A 657 -15.98 26.46 7.22
N VAL A 658 -17.22 26.66 7.67
CA VAL A 658 -18.25 27.39 6.90
C VAL A 658 -17.85 28.86 6.71
N ARG A 659 -17.24 29.47 7.73
CA ARG A 659 -16.76 30.86 7.67
C ARG A 659 -15.60 31.02 6.70
N GLU A 660 -14.65 30.09 6.73
CA GLU A 660 -13.52 30.05 5.80
C GLU A 660 -14.01 29.87 4.36
N LEU A 661 -14.89 28.90 4.11
CA LEU A 661 -15.51 28.68 2.80
C LEU A 661 -16.20 29.95 2.27
N TYR A 662 -16.94 30.67 3.12
CA TYR A 662 -17.61 31.91 2.71
C TYR A 662 -16.62 33.04 2.34
N LEU A 663 -15.51 33.15 3.08
CA LEU A 663 -14.52 34.21 2.91
C LEU A 663 -13.52 33.92 1.79
N SER A 664 -13.18 32.64 1.56
CA SER A 664 -12.27 32.20 0.50
C SER A 664 -12.82 32.51 -0.89
N GLY A 665 -14.15 32.46 -1.05
CA GLY A 665 -14.81 32.67 -2.35
C GLY A 665 -14.61 31.49 -3.30
N GLU A 666 -14.10 30.35 -2.81
CA GLU A 666 -13.85 29.15 -3.60
C GLU A 666 -15.14 28.60 -4.25
N TYR A 667 -16.30 28.94 -3.68
CA TYR A 667 -17.61 28.59 -4.25
C TYR A 667 -17.96 29.34 -5.55
N ASP A 668 -17.22 30.38 -5.93
CA ASP A 668 -17.40 31.06 -7.23
C ASP A 668 -16.60 30.38 -8.36
N ASN A 669 -15.71 29.44 -8.04
CA ASN A 669 -14.96 28.66 -9.02
C ASN A 669 -15.83 27.53 -9.58
N GLU A 670 -16.40 27.73 -10.77
CA GLU A 670 -17.28 26.75 -11.41
C GLU A 670 -16.61 25.38 -11.62
N ALA A 671 -15.28 25.28 -11.74
CA ALA A 671 -14.61 23.96 -11.83
C ALA A 671 -14.62 23.17 -10.51
N LEU A 672 -14.80 23.85 -9.37
CA LEU A 672 -14.92 23.25 -8.04
C LEU A 672 -16.39 23.06 -7.60
N VAL A 673 -17.34 23.63 -8.36
CA VAL A 673 -18.77 23.77 -7.98
C VAL A 673 -19.74 23.31 -9.09
N ALA A 674 -19.28 23.01 -10.30
CA ALA A 674 -20.08 22.55 -11.46
C ALA A 674 -20.82 21.23 -11.20
N PRO A 675 -21.94 20.99 -11.91
CA PRO A 675 -23.16 20.48 -11.31
C PRO A 675 -23.28 18.96 -11.24
N ALA A 676 -23.81 18.51 -10.10
CA ALA A 676 -24.73 17.39 -9.99
C ALA A 676 -26.09 17.79 -10.62
N GLU A 677 -26.25 17.69 -11.94
CA GLU A 677 -27.60 17.70 -12.53
C GLU A 677 -28.23 16.31 -12.36
N VAL A 678 -29.53 16.31 -12.05
CA VAL A 678 -30.48 15.18 -11.87
C VAL A 678 -30.77 14.82 -10.40
N GLU A 679 -31.92 15.33 -9.92
CA GLU A 679 -32.68 14.76 -8.80
C GLU A 679 -33.06 13.30 -9.12
N PRO A 680 -33.11 12.39 -8.12
CA PRO A 680 -33.45 10.99 -8.33
C PRO A 680 -34.88 10.87 -8.93
N ASP A 681 -34.99 10.27 -10.11
CA ASP A 681 -36.27 9.99 -10.75
C ASP A 681 -36.92 8.77 -10.04
N ALA A 682 -37.91 9.02 -9.18
CA ALA A 682 -38.54 8.01 -8.34
C ALA A 682 -39.83 7.47 -8.97
N ALA A 683 -39.90 6.16 -9.20
CA ALA A 683 -41.17 5.47 -9.41
C ALA A 683 -41.84 5.16 -8.05
N PRO A 684 -43.15 5.42 -7.87
CA PRO A 684 -43.82 5.21 -6.59
C PRO A 684 -43.99 3.73 -6.26
N VAL A 685 -43.56 3.33 -5.06
CA VAL A 685 -43.84 2.02 -4.46
C VAL A 685 -45.01 2.15 -3.47
N ALA A 686 -45.90 1.15 -3.44
CA ALA A 686 -47.13 1.16 -2.64
C ALA A 686 -46.87 1.17 -1.11
N PRO A 687 -47.75 1.77 -0.30
CA PRO A 687 -47.62 1.78 1.16
C PRO A 687 -47.87 0.38 1.74
N VAL A 688 -46.99 -0.08 2.62
CA VAL A 688 -47.11 -1.38 3.31
C VAL A 688 -47.27 -1.19 4.82
N SER A 689 -48.20 -1.94 5.38
CA SER A 689 -48.51 -2.00 6.82
C SER A 689 -47.32 -2.53 7.63
N SER A 690 -46.89 -1.78 8.65
CA SER A 690 -45.94 -2.23 9.66
C SER A 690 -46.66 -3.12 10.67
N GLY A 691 -46.65 -4.43 10.44
CA GLY A 691 -47.05 -5.42 11.44
C GLY A 691 -45.82 -6.08 12.08
N TRP A 692 -45.91 -6.31 13.40
CA TRP A 692 -45.17 -7.28 14.23
C TRP A 692 -44.14 -6.77 15.26
N ALA A 693 -44.01 -7.59 16.31
CA ALA A 693 -43.72 -7.29 17.71
C ALA A 693 -42.23 -7.33 18.08
N PHE A 694 -41.86 -6.50 19.08
CA PHE A 694 -40.58 -6.56 19.77
C PHE A 694 -40.74 -7.31 21.09
N ASP A 695 -39.90 -8.31 21.33
CA ASP A 695 -39.73 -8.96 22.63
C ASP A 695 -38.84 -8.07 23.51
N ASP A 696 -39.48 -7.16 24.25
CA ASP A 696 -38.83 -6.29 25.25
C ASP A 696 -38.98 -6.85 26.69
N GLY A 697 -39.29 -8.14 26.85
CA GLY A 697 -39.40 -8.76 28.18
C GLY A 697 -40.56 -8.24 29.04
N TYR A 698 -41.51 -7.53 28.43
CA TYR A 698 -42.81 -7.18 29.00
C TYR A 698 -43.90 -7.68 28.03
N ASP A 699 -44.68 -8.68 28.47
CA ASP A 699 -45.84 -9.20 27.77
C ASP A 699 -46.95 -8.13 27.73
N ASP A 700 -47.17 -7.49 26.58
CA ASP A 700 -48.47 -6.90 26.22
C ASP A 700 -48.63 -6.75 24.69
N GLU A 701 -49.87 -6.90 24.22
CA GLU A 701 -50.26 -7.05 22.81
C GLU A 701 -49.91 -5.86 21.87
N PRO A 702 -49.74 -6.10 20.55
CA PRO A 702 -49.26 -5.10 19.60
C PRO A 702 -50.32 -4.07 19.22
N VAL A 703 -50.03 -2.77 19.43
CA VAL A 703 -50.81 -1.67 18.85
C VAL A 703 -50.20 -1.24 17.51
N SER A 704 -50.99 -1.41 16.45
CA SER A 704 -50.74 -1.02 15.06
C SER A 704 -50.32 0.46 14.91
N GLY A 705 -49.05 0.72 14.59
CA GLY A 705 -48.59 2.02 14.09
C GLY A 705 -49.12 2.29 12.67
N LYS A 706 -49.62 3.50 12.41
CA LYS A 706 -50.08 3.89 11.07
C LYS A 706 -48.89 4.07 10.11
N ALA A 707 -49.09 3.66 8.86
CA ALA A 707 -48.13 3.75 7.77
C ALA A 707 -47.66 5.20 7.51
N VAL A 708 -46.34 5.36 7.32
CA VAL A 708 -45.71 6.58 6.82
C VAL A 708 -46.07 6.70 5.33
N LYS A 709 -46.63 7.85 4.92
CA LYS A 709 -46.91 8.11 3.50
C LYS A 709 -45.61 8.26 2.72
N ALA A 710 -45.58 7.71 1.50
CA ALA A 710 -44.55 8.06 0.53
C ALA A 710 -44.83 9.47 -0.03
N ASP A 711 -43.80 10.32 -0.05
CA ASP A 711 -43.88 11.68 -0.58
C ASP A 711 -43.96 11.69 -2.11
N ALA A 712 -44.55 12.76 -2.66
CA ALA A 712 -44.72 12.97 -4.10
C ALA A 712 -43.37 13.31 -4.79
N PRO A 713 -43.25 13.12 -6.13
CA PRO A 713 -42.01 13.38 -6.86
C PRO A 713 -41.53 14.82 -6.73
N LEU A 714 -40.20 14.98 -6.61
CA LEU A 714 -39.49 16.25 -6.57
C LEU A 714 -39.72 17.07 -7.86
N ALA A 715 -39.94 18.38 -7.72
CA ALA A 715 -40.08 19.31 -8.83
C ALA A 715 -38.78 20.12 -9.00
N LYS A 716 -38.15 20.00 -10.18
CA LYS A 716 -36.89 20.65 -10.54
C LYS A 716 -36.93 22.19 -10.36
N PRO A 717 -35.96 22.82 -9.66
CA PRO A 717 -35.76 24.26 -9.71
C PRO A 717 -35.16 24.67 -11.06
N GLN A 718 -35.84 25.53 -11.82
CA GLN A 718 -35.31 26.13 -13.06
C GLN A 718 -34.98 27.61 -12.83
N GLY A 719 -33.70 28.00 -12.97
CA GLY A 719 -33.27 29.41 -13.01
C GLY A 719 -31.73 29.61 -12.95
N PRO A 720 -31.19 30.73 -13.45
CA PRO A 720 -29.76 31.06 -13.38
C PRO A 720 -29.30 31.20 -11.92
N GLN A 721 -28.20 30.53 -11.55
CA GLN A 721 -27.78 30.45 -10.15
C GLN A 721 -27.10 31.72 -9.66
N ASN A 722 -27.56 32.24 -8.52
CA ASN A 722 -26.92 33.37 -7.85
C ASN A 722 -25.76 32.90 -6.93
N SER A 723 -24.87 33.82 -6.53
CA SER A 723 -23.71 33.51 -5.66
C SER A 723 -24.13 32.87 -4.32
N ALA A 724 -25.32 33.22 -3.80
CA ALA A 724 -25.89 32.60 -2.60
C ALA A 724 -26.19 31.09 -2.78
N GLN A 725 -26.76 30.70 -3.91
CA GLN A 725 -27.02 29.28 -4.23
C GLN A 725 -25.73 28.48 -4.38
N ARG A 726 -24.69 29.06 -4.99
CA ARG A 726 -23.37 28.41 -5.10
C ARG A 726 -22.72 28.21 -3.73
N PHE A 727 -22.80 29.19 -2.84
CA PHE A 727 -22.34 29.04 -1.46
C PHE A 727 -23.11 27.96 -0.69
N ALA A 728 -24.44 27.94 -0.81
CA ALA A 728 -25.28 26.90 -0.18
C ALA A 728 -24.90 25.49 -0.64
N ARG A 729 -24.65 25.31 -1.95
CA ARG A 729 -24.19 24.05 -2.53
C ARG A 729 -22.81 23.64 -2.01
N ALA A 730 -21.84 24.56 -2.01
CA ALA A 730 -20.51 24.27 -1.52
C ALA A 730 -20.51 23.89 -0.02
N ALA A 731 -21.32 24.58 0.79
CA ALA A 731 -21.48 24.26 2.21
C ALA A 731 -22.11 22.88 2.43
N PHE A 732 -23.11 22.52 1.62
CA PHE A 732 -23.72 21.18 1.65
C PHE A 732 -22.70 20.09 1.28
N ASN A 733 -21.96 20.26 0.18
CA ASN A 733 -20.93 19.31 -0.25
C ASN A 733 -19.83 19.14 0.82
N MET A 734 -19.37 20.23 1.43
CA MET A 734 -18.40 20.20 2.52
C MET A 734 -18.93 19.44 3.74
N TRP A 735 -20.22 19.58 4.07
CA TRP A 735 -20.84 18.81 5.14
C TRP A 735 -20.89 17.31 4.84
N ILE A 736 -21.25 16.92 3.62
CA ILE A 736 -21.23 15.50 3.19
C ILE A 736 -19.82 14.92 3.30
N ALA A 737 -18.80 15.64 2.84
CA ALA A 737 -17.40 15.22 2.96
C ALA A 737 -16.98 15.08 4.44
N HIS A 738 -17.37 16.03 5.29
CA HIS A 738 -17.13 15.97 6.74
C HIS A 738 -17.75 14.71 7.36
N LEU A 739 -19.01 14.40 7.05
CA LEU A 739 -19.69 13.20 7.55
C LEU A 739 -18.96 11.92 7.14
N ARG A 740 -18.55 11.81 5.86
CA ARG A 740 -17.81 10.65 5.34
C ARG A 740 -16.45 10.46 6.01
N HIS A 741 -15.78 11.55 6.41
CA HIS A 741 -14.51 11.46 7.12
C HIS A 741 -14.66 10.88 8.54
N LEU A 742 -15.83 10.97 9.18
CA LEU A 742 -16.02 10.52 10.56
C LEU A 742 -15.70 9.02 10.74
N SER A 743 -16.01 8.18 9.75
CA SER A 743 -15.76 6.75 9.84
C SER A 743 -14.30 6.34 9.65
N ASN A 744 -13.47 7.22 9.08
CA ASN A 744 -12.03 7.03 8.95
C ASN A 744 -11.24 7.56 10.16
N ASN A 745 -11.89 8.27 11.09
CA ASN A 745 -11.24 8.78 12.30
C ASN A 745 -11.21 7.72 13.41
N THR A 746 -10.17 6.87 13.41
CA THR A 746 -10.02 5.77 14.38
C THR A 746 -9.97 6.25 15.83
N GLY A 747 -9.43 7.45 16.08
CA GLY A 747 -9.41 8.07 17.41
C GLY A 747 -10.80 8.44 17.91
N LEU A 748 -11.64 9.00 17.04
CA LEU A 748 -13.04 9.31 17.34
C LEU A 748 -13.87 8.04 17.58
N LEU A 749 -13.68 7.01 16.75
CA LEU A 749 -14.35 5.71 16.93
C LEU A 749 -14.03 5.10 18.30
N ALA A 750 -12.75 5.12 18.70
CA ALA A 750 -12.32 4.65 20.03
C ALA A 750 -12.93 5.49 21.16
N LEU A 751 -13.00 6.82 21.01
CA LEU A 751 -13.57 7.73 22.00
C LEU A 751 -15.08 7.52 22.20
N LEU A 752 -15.83 7.33 21.10
CA LEU A 752 -17.28 7.06 21.12
C LEU A 752 -17.59 5.59 21.47
N GLY A 753 -16.62 4.70 21.30
CA GLY A 753 -16.78 3.26 21.44
C GLY A 753 -17.63 2.63 20.34
N PHE A 754 -17.60 3.23 19.14
CA PHE A 754 -18.25 2.71 17.94
C PHE A 754 -17.26 1.89 17.12
N ASP A 755 -17.75 0.84 16.47
CA ASP A 755 -17.01 0.22 15.39
C ASP A 755 -17.23 1.01 14.08
N LYS A 756 -16.33 0.80 13.11
CA LYS A 756 -16.38 1.49 11.82
C LYS A 756 -17.69 1.21 11.08
N LYS A 757 -18.19 -0.03 11.14
CA LYS A 757 -19.41 -0.47 10.45
C LYS A 757 -20.65 0.29 10.93
N LEU A 758 -20.79 0.50 12.23
CA LEU A 758 -21.87 1.29 12.82
C LEU A 758 -21.80 2.75 12.38
N MET A 759 -20.59 3.33 12.38
CA MET A 759 -20.39 4.72 11.94
C MET A 759 -20.72 4.91 10.45
N ASP A 760 -20.19 4.04 9.59
CA ASP A 760 -20.46 4.06 8.14
C ASP A 760 -21.97 3.94 7.86
N ALA A 761 -22.64 3.04 8.57
CA ALA A 761 -24.09 2.86 8.43
C ALA A 761 -24.86 4.13 8.83
N VAL A 762 -24.54 4.76 9.96
CA VAL A 762 -25.24 5.99 10.37
C VAL A 762 -24.98 7.13 9.39
N VAL A 763 -23.72 7.34 8.99
CA VAL A 763 -23.33 8.40 8.05
C VAL A 763 -24.06 8.24 6.72
N ALA A 764 -24.11 7.03 6.16
CA ALA A 764 -24.81 6.76 4.91
C ALA A 764 -26.30 7.13 4.99
N GLU A 765 -26.99 6.74 6.07
CA GLU A 765 -28.41 7.02 6.23
C GLU A 765 -28.73 8.49 6.47
N VAL A 766 -27.86 9.21 7.19
CA VAL A 766 -27.99 10.66 7.40
C VAL A 766 -27.84 11.41 6.08
N ILE A 767 -26.90 11.00 5.23
CA ILE A 767 -26.69 11.59 3.90
C ILE A 767 -27.92 11.38 3.02
N VAL A 768 -28.43 10.15 2.93
CA VAL A 768 -29.66 9.84 2.15
C VAL A 768 -30.86 10.61 2.68
N GLY A 769 -31.00 10.67 4.01
CA GLY A 769 -32.05 11.45 4.67
C GLY A 769 -31.98 12.94 4.34
N ALA A 770 -30.78 13.51 4.23
CA ALA A 770 -30.60 14.92 3.92
C ALA A 770 -31.05 15.27 2.50
N TYR A 771 -30.79 14.38 1.54
CA TYR A 771 -31.32 14.52 0.17
C TYR A 771 -32.84 14.43 0.15
N ARG A 772 -33.43 13.43 0.83
CA ARG A 772 -34.89 13.29 0.94
C ARG A 772 -35.57 14.50 1.60
N ALA A 773 -34.91 15.08 2.61
CA ALA A 773 -35.40 16.26 3.30
C ALA A 773 -35.15 17.58 2.52
N GLN A 774 -34.57 17.53 1.31
CA GLN A 774 -34.29 18.72 0.49
C GLN A 774 -33.47 19.78 1.26
N VAL A 775 -32.47 19.32 2.03
CA VAL A 775 -31.67 20.20 2.91
C VAL A 775 -30.95 21.27 2.12
N LEU A 776 -30.52 20.97 0.89
CA LEU A 776 -29.86 21.92 0.02
C LEU A 776 -30.81 23.06 -0.41
N GLU A 777 -32.04 22.74 -0.76
CA GLU A 777 -33.05 23.72 -1.16
C GLU A 777 -33.36 24.64 0.03
N GLN A 778 -33.44 24.06 1.23
CA GLN A 778 -33.57 24.82 2.48
C GLN A 778 -32.37 25.76 2.71
N LEU A 779 -31.14 25.27 2.53
CA LEU A 779 -29.92 26.09 2.62
C LEU A 779 -29.94 27.23 1.60
N SER A 780 -30.29 26.93 0.35
CA SER A 780 -30.36 27.90 -0.73
C SER A 780 -31.38 29.00 -0.43
N ALA A 781 -32.55 28.63 0.09
CA ALA A 781 -33.58 29.58 0.51
C ALA A 781 -33.16 30.44 1.71
N ALA A 782 -32.49 29.85 2.71
CA ALA A 782 -32.03 30.55 3.91
C ALA A 782 -30.94 31.59 3.59
N VAL A 783 -29.92 31.18 2.83
CA VAL A 783 -28.79 32.04 2.42
C VAL A 783 -29.26 33.17 1.50
N ALA A 784 -30.21 32.90 0.60
CA ALA A 784 -30.77 33.91 -0.30
C ALA A 784 -31.45 35.06 0.45
N LYS A 785 -32.26 34.77 1.48
CA LYS A 785 -32.92 35.80 2.32
C LYS A 785 -31.93 36.76 2.99
N CYS A 786 -30.76 36.27 3.39
CA CYS A 786 -29.73 37.09 4.01
C CYS A 786 -28.93 37.95 3.03
N SER A 787 -28.97 37.62 1.72
CA SER A 787 -28.19 38.31 0.68
C SER A 787 -28.79 39.64 0.19
N GLU A 788 -30.05 39.94 0.54
CA GLU A 788 -30.78 41.16 0.12
C GLU A 788 -30.42 42.42 0.93
N THR A 789 -29.37 42.38 1.77
CA THR A 789 -29.02 43.50 2.67
C THR A 789 -27.72 44.21 2.24
N ASN A 790 -27.71 45.55 2.22
CA ASN A 790 -26.56 46.41 1.89
C ASN A 790 -25.45 46.43 2.98
N ALA A 791 -25.16 45.29 3.64
CA ALA A 791 -24.19 45.19 4.71
C ALA A 791 -22.76 44.89 4.19
N ARG A 792 -21.72 45.23 4.98
CA ARG A 792 -20.31 44.89 4.67
C ARG A 792 -20.12 43.36 4.67
N ARG A 793 -19.29 42.84 3.74
CA ARG A 793 -19.04 41.39 3.52
C ARG A 793 -18.68 40.60 4.79
N GLU A 794 -17.91 41.18 5.72
CA GLU A 794 -17.57 40.53 7.00
C GLU A 794 -18.78 40.36 7.93
N ARG A 795 -19.70 41.33 7.97
CA ARG A 795 -20.97 41.21 8.74
C ARG A 795 -21.97 40.31 8.05
N LEU A 796 -21.92 40.21 6.72
CA LEU A 796 -22.69 39.21 5.95
C LEU A 796 -22.17 37.81 6.21
N ALA A 797 -20.85 37.61 6.37
CA ALA A 797 -20.26 36.30 6.65
C ALA A 797 -20.85 35.65 7.90
N GLU A 798 -20.95 36.38 9.03
CA GLU A 798 -21.51 35.82 10.26
C GLU A 798 -22.99 35.42 10.11
N ARG A 799 -23.78 36.22 9.37
CA ARG A 799 -25.18 35.90 9.09
C ARG A 799 -25.32 34.68 8.19
N GLN A 800 -24.54 34.62 7.11
CA GLN A 800 -24.58 33.50 6.16
C GLN A 800 -24.10 32.20 6.80
N VAL A 801 -23.05 32.27 7.63
CA VAL A 801 -22.58 31.13 8.43
C VAL A 801 -23.66 30.67 9.40
N LEU A 802 -24.34 31.60 10.08
CA LEU A 802 -25.41 31.27 11.02
C LEU A 802 -26.58 30.55 10.32
N GLU A 803 -27.05 31.03 9.17
CA GLU A 803 -28.14 30.40 8.40
C GLU A 803 -27.79 28.97 7.99
N VAL A 804 -26.57 28.77 7.46
CA VAL A 804 -26.08 27.42 7.11
C VAL A 804 -26.05 26.51 8.35
N GLN A 805 -25.55 27.03 9.48
CA GLN A 805 -25.48 26.27 10.72
C GLN A 805 -26.87 25.94 11.26
N ILE A 806 -27.85 26.83 11.19
CA ILE A 806 -29.23 26.58 11.64
C ILE A 806 -29.83 25.43 10.83
N VAL A 807 -29.82 25.52 9.50
CA VAL A 807 -30.43 24.49 8.63
C VAL A 807 -29.78 23.12 8.84
N LEU A 808 -28.45 23.04 8.85
CA LEU A 808 -27.74 21.77 9.05
C LEU A 808 -27.97 21.19 10.45
N ARG A 809 -27.93 22.04 11.50
CA ARG A 809 -28.14 21.58 12.88
C ARG A 809 -29.58 21.17 13.13
N ASP A 810 -30.55 21.85 12.54
CA ASP A 810 -31.96 21.47 12.62
C ASP A 810 -32.19 20.12 11.95
N PHE A 811 -31.60 19.90 10.78
CA PHE A 811 -31.68 18.58 10.14
C PHE A 811 -31.04 17.49 11.00
N VAL A 812 -29.81 17.69 11.51
CA VAL A 812 -29.13 16.71 12.37
C VAL A 812 -29.91 16.44 13.67
N SER A 813 -30.61 17.43 14.21
CA SER A 813 -31.34 17.31 15.47
C SER A 813 -32.69 16.61 15.31
N TRP A 814 -33.34 16.77 14.14
CA TRP A 814 -34.75 16.41 13.98
C TRP A 814 -35.05 15.51 12.78
N PHE A 815 -34.10 15.36 11.85
CA PHE A 815 -34.25 14.63 10.59
C PHE A 815 -35.47 15.04 9.74
N GLY A 816 -35.91 16.30 9.87
CA GLY A 816 -37.11 16.82 9.21
C GLY A 816 -38.45 16.44 9.85
N TYR A 817 -38.47 15.59 10.87
CA TYR A 817 -39.73 15.17 11.53
C TYR A 817 -40.34 16.28 12.40
N PHE A 818 -39.55 17.21 12.91
CA PHE A 818 -40.05 18.26 13.80
C PHE A 818 -40.99 19.26 13.09
N THR A 819 -40.78 19.48 11.80
CA THR A 819 -41.63 20.34 10.96
C THR A 819 -42.91 19.64 10.48
N GLN A 820 -43.00 18.31 10.62
CA GLN A 820 -44.19 17.54 10.26
C GLN A 820 -45.26 17.59 11.38
N PRO A 821 -46.56 17.47 11.03
CA PRO A 821 -47.63 17.30 12.00
C PRO A 821 -47.35 16.10 12.93
N ALA A 822 -47.68 16.23 14.22
CA ALA A 822 -47.43 15.16 15.20
C ALA A 822 -48.10 13.83 14.83
N THR A 823 -49.17 13.85 14.04
CA THR A 823 -49.87 12.66 13.53
C THR A 823 -49.15 11.93 12.39
N GLU A 824 -48.17 12.57 11.75
CA GLU A 824 -47.38 12.02 10.64
C GLU A 824 -45.97 11.60 11.07
N ARG A 825 -45.56 11.99 12.27
CA ARG A 825 -44.26 11.62 12.84
C ARG A 825 -44.23 10.14 13.22
N PRO A 826 -43.07 9.46 13.06
CA PRO A 826 -42.92 8.07 13.48
C PRO A 826 -43.08 7.92 14.99
N ALA A 827 -43.52 6.74 15.43
CA ALA A 827 -43.64 6.42 16.84
C ALA A 827 -42.25 6.34 17.51
N SER A 828 -42.15 6.87 18.72
CA SER A 828 -40.97 6.70 19.56
C SER A 828 -40.87 5.24 20.02
N ARG A 829 -39.74 4.58 19.77
CA ARG A 829 -39.53 3.16 20.12
C ARG A 829 -39.49 2.91 21.62
N ALA A 830 -39.22 3.94 22.43
CA ALA A 830 -39.23 3.84 23.90
C ALA A 830 -40.45 4.50 24.56
N ARG A 831 -41.20 5.32 23.83
CA ARG A 831 -42.44 5.93 24.33
C ARG A 831 -43.58 5.44 23.45
N HIS A 832 -43.94 4.18 23.64
CA HIS A 832 -45.00 3.51 22.86
C HIS A 832 -46.25 4.40 22.74
N GLY A 833 -46.74 4.55 21.52
CA GLY A 833 -47.91 5.38 21.20
C GLY A 833 -47.66 6.89 21.06
N ASN A 834 -46.48 7.41 21.43
CA ASN A 834 -46.15 8.84 21.27
C ASN A 834 -45.28 9.07 20.02
N PRO A 835 -45.53 10.14 19.24
CA PRO A 835 -44.65 10.51 18.14
C PRO A 835 -43.28 10.97 18.63
N VAL A 836 -42.23 10.73 17.85
CA VAL A 836 -40.91 11.32 18.10
C VAL A 836 -41.03 12.84 18.20
N PHE A 837 -40.32 13.42 19.15
CA PHE A 837 -40.32 14.86 19.42
C PHE A 837 -41.70 15.44 19.79
N GLY A 838 -42.69 14.59 20.12
CA GLY A 838 -44.03 15.02 20.53
C GLY A 838 -44.08 15.77 21.87
N PHE A 839 -42.98 15.74 22.64
CA PHE A 839 -42.82 16.52 23.87
C PHE A 839 -42.65 18.03 23.61
N TYR A 840 -42.20 18.41 22.41
CA TYR A 840 -41.93 19.80 22.05
C TYR A 840 -43.09 20.37 21.22
N ALA A 841 -43.64 21.51 21.65
CA ALA A 841 -44.56 22.28 20.82
C ALA A 841 -43.78 22.92 19.64
N PRO A 842 -44.29 22.86 18.40
CA PRO A 842 -43.66 23.56 17.29
C PRO A 842 -43.68 25.07 17.57
N VAL A 843 -42.54 25.75 17.46
CA VAL A 843 -42.39 27.18 17.75
C VAL A 843 -43.25 28.07 16.83
N ASN A 844 -43.80 27.52 15.74
CA ASN A 844 -44.53 28.26 14.70
C ASN A 844 -46.03 27.87 14.55
N THR A 845 -46.66 27.23 15.53
CA THR A 845 -48.13 27.15 15.49
C THR A 845 -48.73 28.52 15.76
N ALA A 846 -49.44 29.08 14.77
CA ALA A 846 -50.19 30.32 14.92
C ALA A 846 -50.99 30.31 16.24
N PRO A 847 -51.06 31.43 16.97
CA PRO A 847 -51.79 31.47 18.23
C PRO A 847 -53.22 31.01 17.98
N ALA A 848 -53.70 30.09 18.83
CA ALA A 848 -55.08 29.65 18.82
C ALA A 848 -55.99 30.89 18.76
N GLN A 849 -57.01 30.84 17.90
CA GLN A 849 -57.93 31.94 17.70
C GLN A 849 -58.45 32.47 19.04
N ALA A 850 -58.33 33.79 19.17
CA ALA A 850 -58.75 34.64 20.28
C ALA A 850 -59.91 34.10 21.13
N SER A 851 -59.63 33.82 22.40
CA SER A 851 -60.53 34.20 23.49
C SER A 851 -59.77 35.21 24.35
N HIS A 852 -60.44 36.34 24.58
CA HIS A 852 -59.99 37.57 25.20
C HIS A 852 -58.92 37.46 26.31
N GLU A 853 -58.03 38.46 26.29
CA GLU A 853 -57.01 38.78 27.31
C GLU A 853 -55.86 37.79 27.42
N SER A 854 -54.75 38.11 26.74
CA SER A 854 -53.48 37.42 26.96
C SER A 854 -52.41 38.47 27.21
N GLU A 855 -51.96 38.55 28.46
CA GLU A 855 -50.78 39.30 28.85
C GLU A 855 -49.53 38.80 28.09
N PRO A 856 -48.46 39.61 27.98
CA PRO A 856 -47.27 39.29 27.18
C PRO A 856 -46.43 38.08 27.64
N GLU A 857 -46.90 37.28 28.60
CA GLU A 857 -46.10 36.24 29.26
C GLU A 857 -46.18 34.84 28.62
N HIS A 858 -46.97 34.62 27.57
CA HIS A 858 -47.20 33.29 26.99
C HIS A 858 -46.33 32.95 25.75
N TYR A 859 -45.02 33.26 25.79
CA TYR A 859 -44.03 32.75 24.82
C TYR A 859 -43.12 31.66 25.37
N LEU A 860 -43.23 31.34 26.67
CA LEU A 860 -42.40 30.33 27.33
C LEU A 860 -43.17 29.00 27.40
N PRO A 861 -42.51 27.85 27.12
CA PRO A 861 -43.15 26.55 27.22
C PRO A 861 -43.59 26.28 28.66
N THR A 862 -44.86 25.90 28.84
CA THR A 862 -45.41 25.50 30.14
C THR A 862 -44.76 24.18 30.57
N LEU A 863 -43.98 24.21 31.65
CA LEU A 863 -43.35 23.01 32.20
C LEU A 863 -44.38 22.14 32.93
N PRO A 864 -44.36 20.80 32.75
CA PRO A 864 -45.23 19.90 33.50
C PRO A 864 -44.88 19.88 35.00
N GLU A 865 -45.86 19.57 35.87
CA GLU A 865 -45.67 19.45 37.33
C GLU A 865 -44.56 18.46 37.73
N GLN A 866 -44.29 17.46 36.89
CA GLN A 866 -43.15 16.56 37.01
C GLN A 866 -42.17 16.84 35.88
N VAL A 867 -41.01 17.41 36.22
CA VAL A 867 -39.91 17.57 35.28
C VAL A 867 -39.31 16.20 35.00
N GLY A 868 -39.57 15.64 33.82
CA GLY A 868 -38.90 14.43 33.35
C GLY A 868 -37.40 14.65 33.13
N MET A 869 -36.75 13.77 32.35
CA MET A 869 -35.39 14.01 31.85
C MET A 869 -35.44 14.35 30.34
N PRO A 870 -35.70 15.61 29.95
CA PRO A 870 -35.84 16.01 28.53
C PRO A 870 -34.68 15.58 27.64
N ALA A 871 -33.45 15.58 28.17
CA ALA A 871 -32.26 15.14 27.44
C ALA A 871 -32.32 13.64 27.08
N MET A 872 -32.74 12.79 28.02
CA MET A 872 -32.91 11.35 27.75
C MET A 872 -34.06 11.09 26.79
N THR A 873 -35.15 11.85 26.94
CA THR A 873 -36.29 11.79 26.02
C THR A 873 -35.88 12.19 24.60
N PHE A 874 -35.09 13.26 24.44
CA PHE A 874 -34.57 13.70 23.15
C PHE A 874 -33.66 12.63 22.53
N LEU A 875 -32.66 12.12 23.26
CA LEU A 875 -31.73 11.12 22.71
C LEU A 875 -32.45 9.83 22.28
N THR A 876 -33.50 9.45 23.00
CA THR A 876 -34.27 8.24 22.69
C THR A 876 -35.19 8.44 21.48
N ASP A 877 -35.83 9.61 21.37
CA ASP A 877 -36.57 9.99 20.17
C ASP A 877 -35.64 10.14 18.97
N TRP A 878 -34.43 10.67 19.15
CA TRP A 878 -33.43 10.84 18.10
C TRP A 878 -33.00 9.50 17.51
N MET A 879 -32.71 8.49 18.35
CA MET A 879 -32.42 7.13 17.87
C MET A 879 -33.62 6.50 17.15
N SER A 880 -34.83 6.73 17.66
CA SER A 880 -36.07 6.23 17.04
C SER A 880 -36.32 6.86 15.67
N ALA A 881 -36.07 8.17 15.57
CA ALA A 881 -36.19 8.96 14.34
C ALA A 881 -35.15 8.53 13.31
N LEU A 882 -33.89 8.31 13.70
CA LEU A 882 -32.85 7.80 12.81
C LEU A 882 -33.18 6.40 12.28
N ALA A 883 -33.70 5.51 13.13
CA ALA A 883 -34.12 4.17 12.71
C ALA A 883 -35.32 4.23 11.74
N ALA A 884 -36.32 5.07 12.02
CA ALA A 884 -37.46 5.29 11.12
C ALA A 884 -37.02 5.92 9.78
N MET A 885 -36.06 6.85 9.81
CA MET A 885 -35.48 7.44 8.60
C MET A 885 -34.75 6.38 7.77
N THR A 886 -33.96 5.51 8.41
CA THR A 886 -33.25 4.40 7.77
C THR A 886 -34.22 3.43 7.06
N GLU A 887 -35.34 3.11 7.70
CA GLU A 887 -36.38 2.27 7.07
C GLU A 887 -37.06 2.99 5.90
N ALA A 888 -37.35 4.29 6.06
CA ALA A 888 -37.95 5.11 5.01
C ALA A 888 -36.97 5.40 3.85
N ASN A 889 -35.66 5.23 4.07
CA ASN A 889 -34.63 5.31 3.03
C ASN A 889 -34.58 4.05 2.14
N ALA A 890 -35.40 3.04 2.40
CA ALA A 890 -35.56 1.90 1.49
C ALA A 890 -35.93 2.38 0.08
N GLY A 891 -35.20 1.89 -0.93
CA GLY A 891 -35.33 2.32 -2.33
C GLY A 891 -34.67 3.67 -2.68
N HIS A 892 -34.12 4.40 -1.71
CA HIS A 892 -33.50 5.72 -1.90
C HIS A 892 -32.00 5.73 -1.55
N GLY A 893 -31.38 4.56 -1.37
CA GLY A 893 -29.96 4.42 -1.01
C GLY A 893 -29.00 4.85 -2.12
N ALA A 894 -27.70 4.87 -1.80
CA ALA A 894 -26.62 5.04 -2.77
C ALA A 894 -26.82 4.06 -3.95
N GLY A 895 -27.28 4.58 -5.08
CA GLY A 895 -27.64 3.82 -6.27
C GLY A 895 -29.05 4.01 -6.82
N SER A 896 -29.92 4.84 -6.20
CA SER A 896 -31.19 5.23 -6.83
C SER A 896 -30.98 6.09 -8.09
N GLU A 897 -29.81 6.73 -8.19
CA GLU A 897 -29.29 7.44 -9.36
C GLU A 897 -28.75 6.49 -10.45
N ILE A 898 -28.58 5.20 -10.13
CA ILE A 898 -28.04 4.19 -11.03
C ILE A 898 -29.22 3.57 -11.79
N THR A 899 -29.19 3.63 -13.12
CA THR A 899 -30.26 3.04 -13.94
C THR A 899 -30.30 1.52 -13.79
N PRO A 900 -31.43 0.84 -14.06
CA PRO A 900 -31.49 -0.62 -14.02
C PRO A 900 -30.41 -1.29 -14.87
N GLU A 901 -30.08 -0.74 -16.04
CA GLU A 901 -29.01 -1.25 -16.90
C GLU A 901 -27.62 -1.06 -16.29
N GLN A 902 -27.37 0.08 -15.64
CA GLN A 902 -26.11 0.34 -14.94
C GLN A 902 -25.97 -0.58 -13.71
N ASN A 903 -27.07 -0.82 -12.97
CA ASN A 903 -27.10 -1.73 -11.82
C ASN A 903 -26.90 -3.19 -12.27
N GLU A 904 -27.51 -3.61 -13.38
CA GLU A 904 -27.31 -4.94 -13.97
C GLU A 904 -25.85 -5.16 -14.39
N ARG A 905 -25.22 -4.17 -15.03
CA ARG A 905 -23.79 -4.21 -15.37
C ARG A 905 -22.92 -4.39 -14.13
N LEU A 906 -23.16 -3.62 -13.06
CA LEU A 906 -22.45 -3.80 -11.80
C LEU A 906 -22.71 -5.19 -11.19
N GLY A 907 -23.95 -5.67 -11.28
CA GLY A 907 -24.34 -7.02 -10.85
C GLY A 907 -23.58 -8.11 -11.59
N HIS A 908 -23.30 -7.94 -12.89
CA HIS A 908 -22.45 -8.85 -13.65
C HIS A 908 -20.99 -8.82 -13.17
N VAL A 909 -20.43 -7.65 -12.89
CA VAL A 909 -19.07 -7.51 -12.33
C VAL A 909 -18.99 -8.25 -10.99
N LEU A 910 -19.93 -8.00 -10.07
CA LEU A 910 -19.94 -8.64 -8.74
C LEU A 910 -20.19 -10.16 -8.81
N LYS A 911 -21.03 -10.63 -9.74
CA LYS A 911 -21.22 -12.07 -9.99
C LYS A 911 -19.94 -12.72 -10.51
N ALA A 912 -19.20 -12.05 -11.41
CA ALA A 912 -17.93 -12.55 -11.90
C ALA A 912 -16.92 -12.70 -10.74
N TYR A 913 -16.85 -11.73 -9.83
CA TYR A 913 -16.01 -11.79 -8.63
C TYR A 913 -16.39 -12.93 -7.67
N LYS A 914 -17.68 -13.14 -7.41
CA LYS A 914 -18.16 -14.25 -6.57
C LYS A 914 -17.91 -15.63 -7.17
N ALA A 915 -17.68 -15.71 -8.48
CA ALA A 915 -17.38 -16.95 -9.20
C ALA A 915 -15.87 -17.30 -9.22
N ILE A 916 -15.01 -16.38 -8.75
CA ILE A 916 -13.56 -16.59 -8.57
C ILE A 916 -13.33 -17.39 -7.30
#